data_AF-W5K3K4-F1
#
_entry.id   AF-W5K3K4-F1
#
_cell.length_a   1.000
_cell.length_b   1.000
_cell.length_c   1.000
_cell.angle_alpha   90.00
_cell.angle_beta   90.00
_cell.angle_gamma   90.00
#
_symmetry.space_group_name_H-M   'P 1'
#
loop_
_entity.id
_entity.type
_entity.pdbx_description
1 polymer ?
#
loop_
_entity_poly.entity_id
_entity_poly.type
_entity_poly.pdbx_seq_one_letter_code
_entity_poly.pdbx_strand_id
1 'polypeptide(L)'
;MLCRGVDAMGSARAAAVAAWTVLLLYSCGSSLASITYQLREEQPPNTLVGSLAADQGLPDTGHLYKLEVGGPYLRVDGKTGDIYTTDVPIDRETLKDCRNLFEGDPCFLEFEVSITDLMKGSGPRLIEGRIEIQDENDNTPQFPSPILELAIPENTYVGAHYSIPVAMDKDAGSNGIADYKLNSGSDAMNLFSLQVADNTDEKVPQLIVLGNLDREQRDTYDLSIKVIDGGTPPRYSSALLRITITDTNDNVPKFERSHYEGEMAENTPVGQSVLQVKANDDDLGANGQVTYSFHQPSPNVQRLLHIDHNTGIIQVKGSVDREEVPLLKFSVQARDNGPQAKSSKAMVTITVKDRNDNAPSIRIRGFGLVAHEDGIANVSEDMPVGTPVALVEVSDKDEGENAVVTCVVAGDVPFQLRSASASDSTSKRKYFLQTTTPLDYERIKEYRIEIVAVDSGNPALSSTNSLKVQVTDMNDNAPVFSPSLYEVDFAEENQPGDKVLDVVATDADSGTNAELLYSIITDSATKGLFDINPNTGEVRVMNQLDREYKERYEFHVEAADKGVPSLKGTATVVVRVLDRNDNDPKFMLNGYSFSVLENMPPLSPVGMVTVIDADKGENAHVQLSVEPENGKFVIQNGTGTILSSISFDREKESTYTFRLKAVDGGDPPRSSYVGITINVLDENDNAPYVTKPSNSSYKFLQPLTSPDTRVEKVDAEDIDTGLNAELVYSITGGNPHGLFRISSTDGEITLAKEFTRKHNGLHRLVVKVSDKGKPSRHTTALVHIFVNETISNVTLVESLVGHSLYTSLDMDIAGDPSYERVQNSNIVYGSLAGIAGVILVIVVVVVIRHRWQKETKSGYQAGKKETKDLYTPKQGPKSNKSKKGKKGKAPKPAKPLEEDEEASLQKGLKFNLMNDSVGDSPRIHLPLNYPPGSPDLGRHYRSNSPLPSIQLQPQSPSASKKHQAVQDLPATNTFVGTGDNNSTGSDQYSDYSYKANPPKYSTKQFATPSSDLLHSQSGAGPAGPLAAQLLRQRSGGVGDAEQ
;
A
#
# COMPACT_ATOMS: atom_id res chain seq x y z
N MET A 1 16.21 -52.06 66.97
CA MET A 1 16.18 -51.38 68.29
C MET A 1 17.48 -51.75 69.02
N LEU A 2 18.16 -50.79 69.66
CA LEU A 2 19.29 -50.98 70.61
C LEU A 2 20.48 -51.91 70.25
N CYS A 3 21.50 -51.29 69.64
CA CYS A 3 22.89 -51.14 70.12
C CYS A 3 23.78 -52.31 70.65
N ARG A 4 25.04 -52.27 70.14
CA ARG A 4 26.35 -52.68 70.72
C ARG A 4 26.72 -54.18 70.75
N GLY A 5 27.99 -54.44 70.41
CA GLY A 5 28.70 -55.73 70.57
C GLY A 5 30.07 -55.53 71.24
N VAL A 6 30.81 -56.63 71.45
CA VAL A 6 32.14 -56.70 72.11
C VAL A 6 32.97 -57.84 71.49
N ASP A 7 34.29 -57.78 71.60
CA ASP A 7 35.29 -58.69 71.04
C ASP A 7 35.52 -60.03 71.79
N ALA A 8 36.03 -61.02 71.02
CA ALA A 8 37.16 -61.92 71.33
C ALA A 8 37.13 -63.00 72.47
N MET A 9 38.17 -63.85 72.37
CA MET A 9 38.79 -64.75 73.37
C MET A 9 38.18 -66.11 73.75
N GLY A 10 39.02 -67.15 73.65
CA GLY A 10 39.40 -67.94 74.82
C GLY A 10 39.06 -69.45 74.80
N SER A 11 40.08 -70.31 74.95
CA SER A 11 39.93 -71.76 75.20
C SER A 11 40.32 -72.13 76.63
N ALA A 12 39.69 -73.16 77.22
CA ALA A 12 40.30 -74.06 78.23
C ALA A 12 39.35 -75.18 78.75
N ARG A 13 39.85 -76.43 78.78
CA ARG A 13 39.65 -77.51 79.82
C ARG A 13 38.19 -77.98 80.11
N ALA A 14 37.90 -79.18 80.62
CA ALA A 14 38.60 -80.07 81.55
C ALA A 14 38.33 -81.59 81.30
N ALA A 15 38.50 -82.47 82.31
CA ALA A 15 38.61 -83.94 82.15
C ALA A 15 38.08 -84.77 83.36
N ALA A 16 38.24 -86.11 83.27
CA ALA A 16 37.86 -87.19 84.23
C ALA A 16 36.35 -87.58 84.22
N VAL A 17 35.91 -88.80 84.60
CA VAL A 17 36.40 -89.84 85.55
C VAL A 17 36.15 -91.27 85.00
N ALA A 18 36.79 -92.31 85.57
CA ALA A 18 36.53 -93.74 85.27
C ALA A 18 36.73 -94.69 86.48
N ALA A 19 36.35 -95.97 86.30
CA ALA A 19 36.66 -97.19 87.08
C ALA A 19 35.69 -97.65 88.22
N TRP A 20 35.89 -98.92 88.64
CA TRP A 20 35.12 -99.79 89.56
C TRP A 20 33.85 -100.44 88.93
N THR A 21 33.62 -101.77 89.00
CA THR A 21 34.44 -102.89 89.54
C THR A 21 34.06 -104.24 88.89
N VAL A 22 34.97 -105.22 88.91
CA VAL A 22 34.72 -106.64 88.58
C VAL A 22 35.12 -107.51 89.76
N LEU A 23 34.24 -108.43 90.21
CA LEU A 23 34.59 -109.76 90.75
C LEU A 23 33.36 -110.54 91.26
N LEU A 24 33.07 -111.69 90.64
CA LEU A 24 33.00 -112.99 91.32
C LEU A 24 32.93 -114.13 90.28
N LEU A 25 33.52 -115.27 90.61
CA LEU A 25 33.78 -116.42 89.73
C LEU A 25 33.22 -117.71 90.35
N TYR A 26 33.20 -118.77 89.53
CA TYR A 26 32.85 -120.16 89.85
C TYR A 26 31.35 -120.40 90.14
N SER A 27 30.73 -121.41 89.53
CA SER A 27 31.28 -122.74 89.25
C SER A 27 30.96 -123.28 87.85
N CYS A 28 31.88 -124.06 87.30
CA CYS A 28 31.64 -124.95 86.16
C CYS A 28 31.48 -126.37 86.69
N GLY A 29 30.34 -127.01 86.40
CA GLY A 29 30.20 -128.46 86.46
C GLY A 29 30.52 -129.06 85.10
N SER A 30 31.32 -130.12 85.05
CA SER A 30 31.75 -130.74 83.78
C SER A 30 30.60 -131.43 83.04
N SER A 31 30.36 -131.04 81.78
CA SER A 31 29.58 -131.81 80.80
C SER A 31 30.49 -132.56 79.82
N LEU A 32 29.93 -133.52 79.09
CA LEU A 32 30.65 -134.34 78.10
C LEU A 32 31.09 -133.49 76.90
N ALA A 33 32.21 -133.87 76.27
CA ALA A 33 32.57 -133.36 74.96
C ALA A 33 31.66 -133.96 73.88
N SER A 34 31.03 -133.11 73.07
CA SER A 34 30.26 -133.50 71.88
C SER A 34 31.15 -133.60 70.64
N ILE A 35 30.76 -134.43 69.67
CA ILE A 35 31.51 -134.60 68.42
C ILE A 35 31.22 -133.41 67.50
N THR A 36 32.28 -132.79 66.98
CA THR A 36 32.18 -131.72 65.97
C THR A 36 33.10 -132.05 64.80
N TYR A 37 32.52 -132.15 63.60
CA TYR A 37 33.26 -132.26 62.33
C TYR A 37 33.24 -130.92 61.59
N GLN A 38 34.07 -130.77 60.56
CA GLN A 38 34.03 -129.64 59.63
C GLN A 38 33.85 -130.18 58.21
N LEU A 39 33.00 -129.51 57.42
CA LEU A 39 32.72 -129.87 56.03
C LEU A 39 32.56 -128.56 55.25
N ARG A 40 33.12 -128.49 54.05
CA ARG A 40 32.80 -127.40 53.11
C ARG A 40 31.40 -127.61 52.55
N GLU A 41 30.78 -126.58 52.02
CA GLU A 41 29.58 -126.76 51.21
C GLU A 41 29.86 -127.38 49.84
N GLU A 42 28.79 -127.73 49.11
CA GLU A 42 28.80 -128.31 47.75
C GLU A 42 29.76 -129.50 47.55
N GLN A 43 30.03 -130.27 48.62
CA GLN A 43 30.86 -131.47 48.53
C GLN A 43 30.13 -132.61 47.82
N PRO A 44 30.80 -133.34 46.91
CA PRO A 44 30.15 -134.34 46.08
C PRO A 44 29.56 -135.49 46.91
N PRO A 45 28.53 -136.18 46.40
CA PRO A 45 27.86 -137.27 47.10
C PRO A 45 28.83 -138.39 47.46
N ASN A 46 28.69 -138.94 48.66
CA ASN A 46 29.56 -139.96 49.26
C ASN A 46 30.95 -139.45 49.69
N THR A 47 31.09 -138.14 49.93
CA THR A 47 32.26 -137.58 50.63
C THR A 47 32.22 -138.01 52.10
N LEU A 48 33.33 -138.53 52.63
CA LEU A 48 33.47 -138.93 54.03
C LEU A 48 33.58 -137.69 54.92
N VAL A 49 32.67 -137.55 55.88
CA VAL A 49 32.62 -136.42 56.83
C VAL A 49 33.38 -136.75 58.13
N GLY A 50 33.29 -137.99 58.60
CA GLY A 50 33.91 -138.43 59.86
C GLY A 50 33.58 -139.89 60.20
N SER A 51 34.25 -140.47 61.20
CA SER A 51 34.13 -141.89 61.56
C SER A 51 33.81 -142.08 63.05
N LEU A 52 32.53 -142.34 63.34
CA LEU A 52 32.05 -142.43 64.73
C LEU A 52 32.59 -143.63 65.51
N ALA A 53 33.02 -144.70 64.83
CA ALA A 53 33.68 -145.83 65.48
C ALA A 53 35.09 -145.44 65.98
N ALA A 54 35.88 -144.79 65.12
CA ALA A 54 37.23 -144.34 65.46
C ALA A 54 37.21 -143.31 66.59
N ASP A 55 36.36 -142.29 66.49
CA ASP A 55 36.31 -141.17 67.44
C ASP A 55 35.71 -141.53 68.81
N GLN A 56 35.08 -142.71 68.93
CA GLN A 56 34.62 -143.27 70.21
C GLN A 56 35.45 -144.48 70.69
N GLY A 57 36.49 -144.87 69.95
CA GLY A 57 37.32 -146.03 70.28
C GLY A 57 36.57 -147.37 70.30
N LEU A 58 35.55 -147.51 69.44
CA LEU A 58 34.72 -148.72 69.33
C LEU A 58 35.34 -149.71 68.32
N PRO A 59 35.28 -151.03 68.57
CA PRO A 59 35.89 -152.02 67.68
C PRO A 59 35.05 -152.25 66.41
N ASP A 60 35.75 -152.33 65.26
CA ASP A 60 35.20 -152.43 63.89
C ASP A 60 34.17 -153.55 63.61
N THR A 61 33.98 -154.50 64.54
CA THR A 61 33.03 -155.61 64.38
C THR A 61 32.24 -155.88 65.66
N GLY A 62 30.92 -155.69 65.62
CA GLY A 62 30.01 -156.03 66.72
C GLY A 62 28.88 -155.01 66.96
N HIS A 63 28.86 -153.90 66.22
CA HIS A 63 27.90 -152.82 66.40
C HIS A 63 27.10 -152.56 65.12
N LEU A 64 25.88 -152.03 65.28
CA LEU A 64 25.03 -151.52 64.21
C LEU A 64 24.79 -150.03 64.42
N TYR A 65 25.10 -149.22 63.41
CA TYR A 65 24.90 -147.78 63.40
C TYR A 65 23.67 -147.41 62.57
N LYS A 66 22.90 -146.40 62.98
CA LYS A 66 21.77 -145.87 62.22
C LYS A 66 21.60 -144.38 62.48
N LEU A 67 21.46 -143.59 61.41
CA LEU A 67 21.14 -142.16 61.49
C LEU A 67 19.66 -141.97 61.94
N GLU A 68 19.44 -141.06 62.88
CA GLU A 68 18.13 -140.60 63.34
C GLU A 68 17.85 -139.17 62.86
N VAL A 69 18.82 -138.26 63.03
CA VAL A 69 18.77 -136.85 62.61
C VAL A 69 19.99 -136.55 61.71
N GLY A 70 19.81 -135.71 60.69
CA GLY A 70 20.84 -135.36 59.68
C GLY A 70 20.48 -135.75 58.24
N GLY A 71 19.41 -136.53 58.04
CA GLY A 71 18.80 -136.72 56.72
C GLY A 71 18.03 -135.46 56.27
N PRO A 72 18.00 -135.13 54.96
CA PRO A 72 18.45 -135.94 53.83
C PRO A 72 19.96 -135.87 53.55
N TYR A 73 20.67 -134.84 54.02
CA TYR A 73 22.03 -134.49 53.59
C TYR A 73 23.09 -135.55 53.93
N LEU A 74 22.90 -136.26 55.05
CA LEU A 74 23.86 -137.23 55.58
C LEU A 74 23.32 -138.65 55.48
N ARG A 75 24.23 -139.62 55.32
CA ARG A 75 24.01 -141.05 55.50
C ARG A 75 25.12 -141.66 56.35
N VAL A 76 24.84 -142.75 57.04
CA VAL A 76 25.82 -143.47 57.86
C VAL A 76 25.97 -144.90 57.34
N ASP A 77 27.19 -145.41 57.22
CA ASP A 77 27.40 -146.84 57.00
C ASP A 77 27.07 -147.60 58.30
N GLY A 78 26.06 -148.47 58.22
CA GLY A 78 25.54 -149.17 59.38
C GLY A 78 26.52 -150.17 60.04
N LYS A 79 27.66 -150.47 59.41
CA LYS A 79 28.70 -151.35 59.98
C LYS A 79 29.88 -150.59 60.55
N THR A 80 30.39 -149.57 59.85
CA THR A 80 31.60 -148.84 60.27
C THR A 80 31.30 -147.58 61.08
N GLY A 81 30.08 -147.04 61.03
CA GLY A 81 29.75 -145.77 61.67
C GLY A 81 30.31 -144.55 60.95
N ASP A 82 30.81 -144.72 59.72
CA ASP A 82 31.29 -143.63 58.88
C ASP A 82 30.11 -142.78 58.36
N ILE A 83 30.21 -141.46 58.55
CA ILE A 83 29.24 -140.48 58.05
C ILE A 83 29.67 -140.02 56.65
N TYR A 84 28.76 -140.07 55.69
CA TYR A 84 28.96 -139.60 54.32
C TYR A 84 27.89 -138.61 53.88
N THR A 85 28.22 -137.73 52.94
CA THR A 85 27.22 -136.91 52.21
C THR A 85 26.35 -137.78 51.29
N THR A 86 25.16 -137.28 50.93
CA THR A 86 24.21 -137.90 50.00
C THR A 86 24.12 -137.15 48.68
N ASP A 87 23.19 -137.57 47.80
CA ASP A 87 22.89 -136.92 46.51
C ASP A 87 22.17 -135.57 46.65
N VAL A 88 21.86 -135.12 47.88
CA VAL A 88 21.40 -133.76 48.17
C VAL A 88 22.61 -132.96 48.66
N PRO A 89 23.08 -131.94 47.91
CA PRO A 89 24.19 -131.12 48.36
C PRO A 89 23.81 -130.33 49.62
N ILE A 90 24.84 -129.93 50.36
CA ILE A 90 24.72 -128.98 51.47
C ILE A 90 25.17 -127.64 50.89
N ASP A 91 24.22 -126.71 50.76
CA ASP A 91 24.35 -125.33 50.29
C ASP A 91 23.99 -124.45 51.50
N ARG A 92 24.88 -123.55 51.92
CA ARG A 92 24.76 -122.82 53.19
C ARG A 92 23.73 -121.71 53.10
N GLU A 93 23.64 -121.01 51.97
CA GLU A 93 22.71 -119.90 51.72
C GLU A 93 21.25 -120.38 51.73
N THR A 94 21.01 -121.65 51.39
CA THR A 94 19.70 -122.27 51.45
C THR A 94 19.36 -122.88 52.81
N LEU A 95 20.34 -123.21 53.67
CA LEU A 95 20.09 -123.69 55.04
C LEU A 95 19.38 -122.62 55.88
N LYS A 96 18.16 -122.93 56.35
CA LYS A 96 17.29 -122.00 57.08
C LYS A 96 17.96 -121.40 58.31
N ASP A 97 18.73 -122.22 59.02
CA ASP A 97 19.35 -121.91 60.29
C ASP A 97 20.64 -121.07 60.12
N CYS A 98 21.16 -120.98 58.88
CA CYS A 98 22.35 -120.20 58.55
C CYS A 98 22.04 -118.86 57.85
N ARG A 99 20.86 -118.70 57.23
CA ARG A 99 20.39 -117.46 56.57
C ARG A 99 20.26 -116.21 57.44
N ASN A 100 20.28 -116.33 58.77
CA ASN A 100 20.08 -115.23 59.72
C ASN A 100 21.20 -115.17 60.79
N LEU A 101 22.37 -115.75 60.49
CA LEU A 101 23.56 -115.64 61.35
C LEU A 101 24.20 -114.26 61.22
N PHE A 102 24.87 -113.79 62.27
CA PHE A 102 25.66 -112.55 62.19
C PHE A 102 27.03 -112.83 61.55
N GLU A 103 27.71 -111.80 61.07
CA GLU A 103 28.97 -111.97 60.34
C GLU A 103 30.05 -112.60 61.25
N GLY A 104 30.49 -113.81 60.89
CA GLY A 104 31.45 -114.60 61.66
C GLY A 104 30.85 -115.64 62.61
N ASP A 105 29.53 -115.75 62.74
CA ASP A 105 28.88 -116.87 63.44
C ASP A 105 29.01 -118.17 62.61
N PRO A 106 29.49 -119.29 63.18
CA PRO A 106 29.67 -120.55 62.45
C PRO A 106 28.32 -121.26 62.18
N CYS A 107 28.07 -121.61 60.92
CA CYS A 107 26.94 -122.42 60.48
C CYS A 107 27.13 -123.88 60.93
N PHE A 108 26.14 -124.46 61.63
CA PHE A 108 26.18 -125.86 62.09
C PHE A 108 25.00 -126.69 61.54
N LEU A 109 25.31 -127.88 61.02
CA LEU A 109 24.36 -128.94 60.69
C LEU A 109 24.43 -130.03 61.77
N GLU A 110 23.35 -130.22 62.52
CA GLU A 110 23.29 -131.21 63.61
C GLU A 110 22.94 -132.62 63.11
N PHE A 111 23.47 -133.65 63.77
CA PHE A 111 23.20 -135.06 63.46
C PHE A 111 23.11 -135.93 64.71
N GLU A 112 22.33 -137.00 64.63
CA GLU A 112 22.16 -138.00 65.70
C GLU A 112 22.27 -139.41 65.14
N VAL A 113 23.10 -140.25 65.75
CA VAL A 113 23.31 -141.66 65.35
C VAL A 113 23.04 -142.59 66.51
N SER A 114 22.14 -143.55 66.33
CA SER A 114 21.90 -144.64 67.27
C SER A 114 22.87 -145.81 67.01
N ILE A 115 23.44 -146.36 68.08
CA ILE A 115 24.42 -147.45 68.08
C ILE A 115 23.87 -148.61 68.91
N THR A 116 23.84 -149.81 68.34
CA THR A 116 23.38 -151.03 69.03
C THR A 116 24.51 -152.08 69.11
N ASP A 117 24.83 -152.56 70.32
CA ASP A 117 25.82 -153.64 70.55
C ASP A 117 25.16 -155.02 70.38
N LEU A 118 25.52 -155.72 69.31
CA LEU A 118 24.98 -157.04 68.95
C LEU A 118 25.57 -158.18 69.78
N MET A 119 26.67 -157.97 70.51
CA MET A 119 27.43 -158.99 71.22
C MET A 119 27.12 -159.02 72.73
N LYS A 120 26.63 -157.93 73.31
CA LYS A 120 26.29 -157.84 74.75
C LYS A 120 24.79 -157.76 75.07
N GLY A 121 23.93 -157.51 74.08
CA GLY A 121 22.48 -157.43 74.30
C GLY A 121 22.03 -156.23 75.14
N SER A 122 22.86 -155.19 75.24
CA SER A 122 22.46 -153.88 75.79
C SER A 122 21.61 -153.11 74.78
N GLY A 123 20.67 -152.31 75.27
CA GLY A 123 19.86 -151.43 74.42
C GLY A 123 20.69 -150.37 73.67
N PRO A 124 20.10 -149.72 72.65
CA PRO A 124 20.80 -148.74 71.83
C PRO A 124 21.23 -147.50 72.63
N ARG A 125 22.41 -146.95 72.28
CA ARG A 125 22.93 -145.66 72.76
C ARG A 125 22.87 -144.65 71.63
N LEU A 126 22.43 -143.43 71.92
CA LEU A 126 22.51 -142.30 70.97
C LEU A 126 23.88 -141.61 71.06
N ILE A 127 24.35 -141.07 69.94
CA ILE A 127 25.44 -140.11 69.86
C ILE A 127 24.95 -138.89 69.08
N GLU A 128 25.02 -137.74 69.74
CA GLU A 128 24.75 -136.41 69.20
C GLU A 128 26.05 -135.78 68.70
N GLY A 129 26.00 -135.10 67.56
CA GLY A 129 27.13 -134.37 67.00
C GLY A 129 26.68 -133.27 66.03
N ARG A 130 27.65 -132.47 65.58
CA ARG A 130 27.41 -131.36 64.65
C ARG A 130 28.52 -131.25 63.62
N ILE A 131 28.21 -130.68 62.47
CA ILE A 131 29.15 -130.41 61.38
C ILE A 131 29.14 -128.91 61.14
N GLU A 132 30.29 -128.27 61.27
CA GLU A 132 30.50 -126.88 60.88
C GLU A 132 30.58 -126.80 59.35
N ILE A 133 29.69 -126.02 58.73
CA ILE A 133 29.65 -125.81 57.28
C ILE A 133 30.50 -124.60 56.91
N GLN A 134 31.56 -124.83 56.13
CA GLN A 134 32.51 -123.82 55.68
C GLN A 134 32.10 -123.22 54.33
N ASP A 135 32.15 -121.89 54.29
CA ASP A 135 31.90 -121.00 53.15
C ASP A 135 32.83 -121.30 51.95
N GLU A 136 32.26 -121.43 50.75
CA GLU A 136 32.98 -121.38 49.47
C GLU A 136 32.46 -120.21 48.63
N ASN A 137 33.34 -119.53 47.87
CA ASN A 137 33.03 -118.28 47.16
C ASN A 137 32.20 -118.52 45.88
N ASP A 138 30.96 -118.97 46.08
CA ASP A 138 29.95 -119.47 45.14
C ASP A 138 29.15 -118.35 44.46
N ASN A 139 28.84 -117.27 45.16
CA ASN A 139 28.08 -116.13 44.64
C ASN A 139 29.01 -115.08 44.03
N THR A 140 28.49 -113.88 43.80
CA THR A 140 29.17 -112.80 43.06
C THR A 140 28.41 -111.51 43.33
N PRO A 141 29.08 -110.41 43.70
CA PRO A 141 28.40 -109.24 44.22
C PRO A 141 27.68 -108.49 43.09
N GLN A 142 26.41 -108.14 43.28
CA GLN A 142 25.53 -107.58 42.25
C GLN A 142 24.90 -106.24 42.67
N PHE A 143 24.93 -105.27 41.76
CA PHE A 143 24.19 -104.01 41.91
C PHE A 143 22.68 -104.23 41.67
N PRO A 144 21.80 -103.44 42.32
CA PRO A 144 20.34 -103.55 42.15
C PRO A 144 19.84 -103.20 40.74
N SER A 145 20.64 -102.51 39.94
CA SER A 145 20.36 -102.22 38.52
C SER A 145 21.67 -102.10 37.72
N PRO A 146 21.65 -102.44 36.40
CA PRO A 146 22.83 -102.31 35.53
C PRO A 146 23.16 -100.85 35.18
N ILE A 147 22.20 -99.94 35.36
CA ILE A 147 22.36 -98.49 35.26
C ILE A 147 21.93 -97.90 36.61
N LEU A 148 22.78 -97.09 37.21
CA LEU A 148 22.57 -96.33 38.44
C LEU A 148 22.54 -94.86 38.06
N GLU A 149 21.57 -94.10 38.56
CA GLU A 149 21.38 -92.69 38.19
C GLU A 149 21.60 -91.77 39.40
N LEU A 150 22.38 -90.71 39.21
CA LEU A 150 22.59 -89.63 40.17
C LEU A 150 22.31 -88.28 39.50
N ALA A 151 21.58 -87.41 40.20
CA ALA A 151 21.34 -86.03 39.81
C ALA A 151 22.12 -85.11 40.76
N ILE A 152 23.03 -84.28 40.23
CA ILE A 152 23.94 -83.43 41.01
C ILE A 152 23.83 -81.97 40.52
N PRO A 153 23.49 -80.99 41.37
CA PRO A 153 23.53 -79.57 40.99
C PRO A 153 24.95 -79.11 40.65
N GLU A 154 25.13 -78.26 39.65
CA GLU A 154 26.48 -77.80 39.27
C GLU A 154 27.14 -76.93 40.35
N ASN A 155 26.33 -76.15 41.08
CA ASN A 155 26.77 -75.31 42.20
C ASN A 155 27.17 -76.10 43.47
N THR A 156 27.27 -77.43 43.35
CA THR A 156 27.80 -78.33 44.36
C THR A 156 29.25 -77.99 44.69
N TYR A 157 29.54 -77.84 45.98
CA TYR A 157 30.89 -77.53 46.45
C TYR A 157 31.82 -78.75 46.35
N VAL A 158 33.10 -78.49 46.05
CA VAL A 158 34.16 -79.51 46.08
C VAL A 158 34.26 -80.11 47.49
N GLY A 159 34.16 -81.43 47.58
CA GLY A 159 34.05 -82.18 48.83
C GLY A 159 32.61 -82.56 49.22
N ALA A 160 31.61 -82.33 48.37
CA ALA A 160 30.27 -82.90 48.56
C ALA A 160 30.25 -84.42 48.28
N HIS A 161 29.41 -85.15 49.01
CA HIS A 161 29.31 -86.61 48.98
C HIS A 161 27.89 -87.05 48.57
N TYR A 162 27.78 -88.01 47.64
CA TYR A 162 26.51 -88.56 47.15
C TYR A 162 26.49 -90.08 47.31
N SER A 163 25.51 -90.61 48.03
CA SER A 163 25.36 -92.06 48.24
C SER A 163 25.04 -92.78 46.93
N ILE A 164 25.83 -93.79 46.56
CA ILE A 164 25.54 -94.71 45.46
C ILE A 164 24.80 -95.92 46.06
N PRO A 165 23.81 -96.51 45.37
CA PRO A 165 23.20 -97.76 45.84
C PRO A 165 24.24 -98.87 46.01
N VAL A 166 24.25 -99.49 47.20
CA VAL A 166 25.11 -100.63 47.52
C VAL A 166 24.84 -101.80 46.57
N ALA A 167 25.88 -102.58 46.28
CA ALA A 167 25.72 -103.93 45.78
C ALA A 167 25.40 -104.88 46.93
N MET A 168 24.87 -106.06 46.61
CA MET A 168 24.63 -107.14 47.56
C MET A 168 25.37 -108.40 47.11
N ASP A 169 25.94 -109.14 48.05
CA ASP A 169 26.41 -110.51 47.85
C ASP A 169 25.67 -111.46 48.81
N LYS A 170 25.85 -112.77 48.64
CA LYS A 170 25.28 -113.78 49.55
C LYS A 170 26.32 -114.48 50.40
N ASP A 171 27.57 -114.53 49.95
CA ASP A 171 28.67 -115.16 50.67
C ASP A 171 29.12 -114.25 51.83
N ALA A 172 29.69 -114.82 52.91
CA ALA A 172 29.82 -114.13 54.20
C ALA A 172 31.28 -113.95 54.64
N GLY A 173 31.53 -112.97 55.52
CA GLY A 173 32.87 -112.70 56.04
C GLY A 173 33.88 -112.45 54.91
N SER A 174 34.93 -113.28 54.83
CA SER A 174 35.98 -113.08 53.82
C SER A 174 35.53 -113.31 52.37
N ASN A 175 34.40 -113.97 52.13
CA ASN A 175 33.86 -114.16 50.78
C ASN A 175 32.85 -113.04 50.39
N GLY A 176 32.43 -112.20 51.35
CA GLY A 176 31.56 -111.05 51.09
C GLY A 176 32.25 -109.87 50.37
N ILE A 177 31.54 -108.73 50.28
CA ILE A 177 31.99 -107.54 49.55
C ILE A 177 33.22 -106.91 50.20
N ALA A 178 34.39 -107.02 49.55
CA ALA A 178 35.64 -106.46 50.05
C ALA A 178 35.83 -104.98 49.66
N ASP A 179 35.50 -104.61 48.41
CA ASP A 179 35.89 -103.31 47.84
C ASP A 179 35.01 -102.84 46.66
N TYR A 180 34.90 -101.52 46.49
CA TYR A 180 34.27 -100.88 45.35
C TYR A 180 35.28 -99.99 44.61
N LYS A 181 35.30 -100.05 43.28
CA LYS A 181 36.22 -99.30 42.42
C LYS A 181 35.47 -98.56 41.33
N LEU A 182 35.64 -97.24 41.32
CA LEU A 182 35.13 -96.38 40.25
C LEU A 182 36.18 -96.25 39.15
N ASN A 183 35.80 -96.60 37.93
CA ASN A 183 36.56 -96.36 36.71
C ASN A 183 35.94 -95.15 35.98
N SER A 184 36.43 -93.96 36.32
CA SER A 184 36.12 -92.72 35.61
C SER A 184 37.01 -92.57 34.36
N GLY A 185 36.42 -92.09 33.26
CA GLY A 185 37.19 -91.72 32.07
C GLY A 185 38.08 -90.50 32.32
N SER A 186 38.99 -90.22 31.37
CA SER A 186 39.94 -89.08 31.42
C SER A 186 39.31 -87.78 31.89
N ASP A 187 38.12 -87.50 31.37
CA ASP A 187 37.39 -86.24 31.53
C ASP A 187 36.76 -86.10 32.94
N ALA A 188 36.47 -87.24 33.58
CA ALA A 188 35.82 -87.33 34.87
C ALA A 188 36.79 -87.62 36.03
N MET A 189 38.02 -88.06 35.74
CA MET A 189 39.01 -88.48 36.75
C MET A 189 39.39 -87.38 37.74
N ASN A 190 39.29 -86.11 37.34
CA ASN A 190 39.52 -84.94 38.21
C ASN A 190 38.23 -84.37 38.84
N LEU A 191 37.06 -84.83 38.42
CA LEU A 191 35.75 -84.32 38.83
C LEU A 191 35.07 -85.22 39.87
N PHE A 192 35.22 -86.55 39.72
CA PHE A 192 34.54 -87.53 40.56
C PHE A 192 35.51 -88.60 41.07
N SER A 193 35.45 -88.85 42.38
CA SER A 193 36.14 -89.95 43.05
C SER A 193 35.16 -90.78 43.87
N LEU A 194 35.60 -91.95 44.32
CA LEU A 194 34.82 -92.85 45.16
C LEU A 194 35.47 -92.96 46.54
N GLN A 195 34.69 -92.73 47.58
CA GLN A 195 35.00 -93.14 48.94
C GLN A 195 34.11 -94.31 49.32
N VAL A 196 34.71 -95.37 49.85
CA VAL A 196 33.96 -96.42 50.56
C VAL A 196 33.96 -96.05 52.03
N ALA A 197 32.78 -95.94 52.62
CA ALA A 197 32.60 -95.75 54.05
C ALA A 197 32.27 -97.10 54.68
N ASP A 198 33.17 -97.60 55.53
CA ASP A 198 32.92 -98.77 56.37
C ASP A 198 32.00 -98.34 57.53
N ASN A 199 30.70 -98.57 57.40
CA ASN A 199 29.81 -98.66 58.57
C ASN A 199 30.04 -100.03 59.23
N THR A 200 29.60 -100.21 60.49
CA THR A 200 30.06 -101.31 61.36
C THR A 200 29.89 -102.72 60.81
N ASP A 201 28.95 -102.92 59.88
CA ASP A 201 28.58 -104.21 59.30
C ASP A 201 28.32 -104.12 57.77
N GLU A 202 28.54 -102.95 57.13
CA GLU A 202 28.30 -102.74 55.68
C GLU A 202 29.25 -101.71 55.05
N LYS A 203 29.73 -102.00 53.83
CA LYS A 203 30.54 -101.08 53.01
C LYS A 203 29.69 -100.23 52.07
N VAL A 204 29.63 -98.93 52.34
CA VAL A 204 28.76 -97.99 51.59
C VAL A 204 29.58 -97.16 50.58
N PRO A 205 29.33 -97.28 49.27
CA PRO A 205 29.98 -96.46 48.25
C PRO A 205 29.39 -95.03 48.19
N GLN A 206 30.24 -94.02 48.27
CA GLN A 206 29.87 -92.60 48.15
C GLN A 206 30.72 -91.91 47.09
N LEU A 207 30.07 -91.20 46.17
CA LEU A 207 30.71 -90.37 45.16
C LEU A 207 31.14 -89.02 45.77
N ILE A 208 32.41 -88.67 45.69
CA ILE A 208 32.93 -87.35 46.06
C ILE A 208 33.10 -86.50 44.80
N VAL A 209 32.56 -85.27 44.83
CA VAL A 209 32.85 -84.23 43.83
C VAL A 209 34.18 -83.57 44.16
N LEU A 210 35.20 -83.75 43.30
CA LEU A 210 36.57 -83.24 43.48
C LEU A 210 36.89 -81.97 42.69
N GLY A 211 36.08 -81.64 41.69
CA GLY A 211 36.23 -80.43 40.88
C GLY A 211 34.90 -79.73 40.67
N ASN A 212 34.95 -78.46 40.26
CA ASN A 212 33.75 -77.69 39.92
C ASN A 212 32.99 -78.36 38.77
N LEU A 213 31.67 -78.33 38.86
CA LEU A 213 30.75 -78.82 37.84
C LEU A 213 30.17 -77.62 37.08
N ASP A 214 29.83 -77.81 35.82
CA ASP A 214 29.47 -76.78 34.83
C ASP A 214 28.60 -77.48 33.77
N ARG A 215 27.28 -77.23 33.75
CA ARG A 215 26.34 -77.92 32.85
C ARG A 215 26.42 -77.36 31.43
N GLU A 216 26.67 -76.06 31.27
CA GLU A 216 26.83 -75.38 29.99
C GLU A 216 28.02 -75.96 29.20
N GLN A 217 29.07 -76.38 29.91
CA GLN A 217 30.17 -77.16 29.36
C GLN A 217 29.79 -78.63 29.14
N ARG A 218 29.17 -79.31 30.12
CA ARG A 218 28.80 -80.74 30.00
C ARG A 218 27.73 -81.20 30.99
N ASP A 219 26.56 -81.54 30.46
CA ASP A 219 25.39 -81.97 31.25
C ASP A 219 25.43 -83.41 31.80
N THR A 220 26.25 -84.31 31.24
CA THR A 220 26.17 -85.75 31.53
C THR A 220 27.55 -86.42 31.59
N TYR A 221 27.74 -87.28 32.61
CA TYR A 221 28.93 -88.10 32.81
C TYR A 221 28.55 -89.56 33.06
N ASP A 222 28.93 -90.44 32.13
CA ASP A 222 28.79 -91.89 32.27
C ASP A 222 30.08 -92.50 32.84
N LEU A 223 30.03 -93.01 34.07
CA LEU A 223 31.15 -93.67 34.75
C LEU A 223 30.87 -95.18 34.89
N SER A 224 31.90 -96.01 35.09
CA SER A 224 31.69 -97.42 35.43
C SER A 224 32.10 -97.69 36.87
N ILE A 225 31.16 -98.17 37.70
CA ILE A 225 31.47 -98.66 39.05
C ILE A 225 31.55 -100.19 39.04
N LYS A 226 32.57 -100.73 39.70
CA LYS A 226 32.82 -102.17 39.87
C LYS A 226 32.83 -102.51 41.36
N VAL A 227 32.20 -103.61 41.72
CA VAL A 227 32.26 -104.21 43.07
C VAL A 227 33.03 -105.52 43.02
N ILE A 228 33.79 -105.84 44.07
CA ILE A 228 34.66 -107.02 44.16
C ILE A 228 34.45 -107.69 45.52
N ASP A 229 34.36 -109.02 45.52
CA ASP A 229 34.37 -109.86 46.72
C ASP A 229 35.77 -109.95 47.36
N GLY A 230 35.87 -110.62 48.50
CA GLY A 230 37.15 -110.93 49.17
C GLY A 230 37.74 -112.31 48.83
N GLY A 231 37.00 -113.15 48.10
CA GLY A 231 37.35 -114.55 47.84
C GLY A 231 38.58 -114.79 46.97
N THR A 232 39.03 -116.05 46.91
CA THR A 232 40.16 -116.47 46.06
C THR A 232 39.76 -117.65 45.15
N PRO A 233 39.57 -117.47 43.83
CA PRO A 233 39.76 -116.24 43.05
C PRO A 233 38.63 -115.22 43.23
N PRO A 234 38.93 -113.90 43.17
CA PRO A 234 37.91 -112.87 43.39
C PRO A 234 37.01 -112.67 42.16
N ARG A 235 35.70 -112.57 42.42
CA ARG A 235 34.62 -112.39 41.45
C ARG A 235 34.11 -110.95 41.56
N TYR A 236 33.46 -110.46 40.50
CA TYR A 236 33.07 -109.06 40.40
C TYR A 236 31.93 -108.82 39.43
N SER A 237 31.19 -107.74 39.66
CA SER A 237 30.27 -107.16 38.67
C SER A 237 30.56 -105.67 38.46
N SER A 238 29.90 -105.08 37.46
CA SER A 238 30.03 -103.66 37.13
C SER A 238 28.73 -103.08 36.61
N ALA A 239 28.38 -101.88 37.07
CA ALA A 239 27.24 -101.09 36.60
C ALA A 239 27.70 -99.78 35.95
N LEU A 240 26.83 -99.19 35.13
CA LEU A 240 26.99 -97.85 34.58
C LEU A 240 26.42 -96.84 35.58
N LEU A 241 27.26 -95.96 36.13
CA LEU A 241 26.83 -94.85 36.97
C LEU A 241 26.69 -93.60 36.10
N ARG A 242 25.46 -93.27 35.73
CA ARG A 242 25.12 -92.07 34.94
C ARG A 242 24.84 -90.91 35.88
N ILE A 243 25.70 -89.90 35.82
CA ILE A 243 25.54 -88.65 36.55
C ILE A 243 24.96 -87.61 35.59
N THR A 244 23.80 -87.04 35.92
CA THR A 244 23.23 -85.88 35.25
C THR A 244 23.47 -84.63 36.10
N ILE A 245 23.99 -83.59 35.46
CA ILE A 245 24.20 -82.29 36.10
C ILE A 245 22.88 -81.51 36.02
N THR A 246 22.32 -81.13 37.16
CA THR A 246 21.06 -80.38 37.21
C THR A 246 21.33 -78.87 37.23
N ASP A 247 20.73 -78.20 36.25
CA ASP A 247 20.77 -76.76 36.01
C ASP A 247 20.42 -75.92 37.25
N THR A 248 21.18 -74.85 37.44
CA THR A 248 20.99 -73.81 38.44
C THR A 248 21.10 -72.46 37.76
N ASN A 249 20.49 -71.41 38.32
CA ASN A 249 20.41 -70.11 37.65
C ASN A 249 21.76 -69.36 37.77
N ASP A 250 22.79 -69.83 37.05
CA ASP A 250 24.21 -69.48 37.16
C ASP A 250 24.62 -68.34 36.20
N ASN A 251 24.10 -68.33 34.98
CA ASN A 251 24.40 -67.30 33.99
C ASN A 251 23.55 -66.03 34.19
N VAL A 252 23.49 -65.17 33.16
CA VAL A 252 22.72 -63.92 33.15
C VAL A 252 22.21 -63.62 31.73
N PRO A 253 21.01 -63.04 31.57
CA PRO A 253 20.49 -62.74 30.24
C PRO A 253 21.40 -61.74 29.52
N LYS A 254 21.99 -62.12 28.39
CA LYS A 254 23.03 -61.38 27.70
C LYS A 254 22.53 -60.80 26.38
N PHE A 255 22.38 -59.47 26.33
CA PHE A 255 21.99 -58.77 25.11
C PHE A 255 23.01 -58.96 23.98
N GLU A 256 22.53 -59.10 22.75
CA GLU A 256 23.38 -59.19 21.54
C GLU A 256 24.18 -57.90 21.30
N ARG A 257 23.73 -56.76 21.85
CA ARG A 257 24.41 -55.46 21.78
C ARG A 257 24.29 -54.71 23.10
N SER A 258 25.32 -53.98 23.50
CA SER A 258 25.30 -53.07 24.65
C SER A 258 24.53 -51.77 24.35
N HIS A 259 24.50 -51.34 23.09
CA HIS A 259 23.69 -50.23 22.60
C HIS A 259 22.85 -50.65 21.39
N TYR A 260 21.59 -50.22 21.37
CA TYR A 260 20.73 -50.25 20.20
C TYR A 260 20.30 -48.82 19.84
N GLU A 261 20.38 -48.52 18.55
CA GLU A 261 19.91 -47.27 17.96
C GLU A 261 18.73 -47.58 17.04
N GLY A 262 17.70 -46.75 17.07
CA GLY A 262 16.52 -46.87 16.23
C GLY A 262 16.00 -45.50 15.79
N GLU A 263 15.20 -45.49 14.74
CA GLU A 263 14.57 -44.28 14.23
C GLU A 263 13.07 -44.54 14.02
N MET A 264 12.22 -43.58 14.42
CA MET A 264 10.79 -43.58 14.10
C MET A 264 10.39 -42.18 13.66
N ALA A 265 9.47 -42.06 12.70
CA ALA A 265 8.88 -40.76 12.42
C ALA A 265 7.92 -40.37 13.54
N GLU A 266 7.71 -39.07 13.74
CA GLU A 266 6.51 -38.62 14.44
C GLU A 266 5.23 -38.93 13.64
N ASN A 267 4.08 -38.80 14.29
CA ASN A 267 2.80 -39.27 13.75
C ASN A 267 2.78 -40.77 13.37
N THR A 268 3.76 -41.56 13.82
CA THR A 268 3.76 -43.03 13.67
C THR A 268 2.56 -43.64 14.40
N PRO A 269 1.76 -44.52 13.76
CA PRO A 269 0.56 -45.08 14.37
C PRO A 269 0.85 -46.00 15.56
N VAL A 270 -0.04 -45.93 16.56
CA VAL A 270 -0.01 -46.81 17.74
C VAL A 270 -0.08 -48.28 17.30
N GLY A 271 0.78 -49.11 17.90
CA GLY A 271 0.98 -50.52 17.54
C GLY A 271 2.11 -50.77 16.54
N GLN A 272 2.63 -49.74 15.85
CA GLN A 272 3.79 -49.95 14.97
C GLN A 272 5.04 -50.30 15.79
N SER A 273 5.77 -51.32 15.31
CA SER A 273 7.04 -51.75 15.90
C SER A 273 8.19 -50.87 15.40
N VAL A 274 9.05 -50.42 16.32
CA VAL A 274 10.14 -49.47 16.04
C VAL A 274 11.50 -50.18 16.00
N LEU A 275 11.73 -51.07 16.98
CA LEU A 275 13.00 -51.72 17.22
C LEU A 275 12.74 -53.03 17.98
N GLN A 276 13.55 -54.06 17.75
CA GLN A 276 13.59 -55.25 18.59
C GLN A 276 14.94 -55.33 19.31
N VAL A 277 14.92 -55.53 20.61
CA VAL A 277 16.10 -55.90 21.39
C VAL A 277 16.06 -57.40 21.68
N LYS A 278 17.24 -58.02 21.79
CA LYS A 278 17.34 -59.47 22.01
C LYS A 278 18.48 -59.78 22.96
N ALA A 279 18.18 -60.62 23.94
CA ALA A 279 19.13 -61.25 24.84
C ALA A 279 18.91 -62.76 24.82
N ASN A 280 20.02 -63.50 24.95
CA ASN A 280 20.00 -64.95 25.14
C ASN A 280 20.45 -65.22 26.57
N ASP A 281 19.99 -66.31 27.17
CA ASP A 281 20.61 -66.88 28.37
C ASP A 281 21.04 -68.32 28.04
N ASP A 282 22.07 -68.80 28.72
CA ASP A 282 22.72 -70.08 28.44
C ASP A 282 22.25 -71.18 29.43
N ASP A 283 21.60 -70.80 30.54
CA ASP A 283 20.89 -71.66 31.50
C ASP A 283 19.67 -72.37 30.86
N LEU A 284 19.08 -73.39 31.52
CA LEU A 284 18.02 -74.25 30.97
C LEU A 284 16.62 -73.93 31.52
N GLY A 285 15.59 -74.17 30.69
CA GLY A 285 14.19 -74.13 31.12
C GLY A 285 13.74 -72.75 31.59
N ALA A 286 13.35 -72.62 32.86
CA ALA A 286 12.91 -71.34 33.44
C ALA A 286 14.08 -70.39 33.72
N ASN A 287 15.26 -70.93 34.01
CA ASN A 287 16.48 -70.14 34.22
C ASN A 287 16.95 -69.56 32.86
N GLY A 288 16.85 -70.34 31.79
CA GLY A 288 17.06 -69.85 30.42
C GLY A 288 16.00 -68.89 29.86
N GLN A 289 14.85 -68.71 30.54
CA GLN A 289 13.70 -68.00 29.95
C GLN A 289 13.76 -66.49 30.19
N VAL A 290 14.36 -65.77 29.24
CA VAL A 290 14.44 -64.30 29.24
C VAL A 290 13.08 -63.63 29.06
N THR A 291 12.81 -62.62 29.89
CA THR A 291 11.72 -61.64 29.76
C THR A 291 12.26 -60.21 29.68
N TYR A 292 11.53 -59.30 29.01
CA TYR A 292 11.96 -57.94 28.72
C TYR A 292 11.11 -56.87 29.43
N SER A 293 11.74 -55.81 29.93
CA SER A 293 11.06 -54.69 30.59
C SER A 293 11.85 -53.38 30.48
N PHE A 294 11.20 -52.21 30.56
CA PHE A 294 11.90 -50.93 30.64
C PHE A 294 12.49 -50.72 32.04
N HIS A 295 13.79 -50.42 32.12
CA HIS A 295 14.45 -50.10 33.37
C HIS A 295 14.34 -48.62 33.68
N GLN A 296 13.59 -48.26 34.73
CA GLN A 296 13.38 -46.88 35.18
C GLN A 296 13.01 -45.93 34.01
N PRO A 297 11.95 -46.22 33.23
CA PRO A 297 11.56 -45.39 32.10
C PRO A 297 11.21 -43.96 32.55
N SER A 298 11.56 -42.97 31.73
CA SER A 298 11.04 -41.62 31.91
C SER A 298 9.51 -41.60 31.66
N PRO A 299 8.77 -40.59 32.18
CA PRO A 299 7.34 -40.47 31.92
C PRO A 299 7.01 -40.49 30.42
N ASN A 300 7.86 -39.86 29.61
CA ASN A 300 7.69 -39.80 28.15
C ASN A 300 7.84 -41.20 27.52
N VAL A 301 8.81 -42.01 27.94
CA VAL A 301 8.95 -43.40 27.48
C VAL A 301 7.76 -44.25 27.93
N GLN A 302 7.31 -44.12 29.17
CA GLN A 302 6.17 -44.89 29.69
C GLN A 302 4.82 -44.49 29.06
N ARG A 303 4.71 -43.24 28.57
CA ARG A 303 3.57 -42.71 27.81
C ARG A 303 3.60 -43.15 26.34
N LEU A 304 4.74 -42.99 25.67
CA LEU A 304 4.90 -43.11 24.22
C LEU A 304 5.21 -44.53 23.74
N LEU A 305 5.84 -45.38 24.55
CA LEU A 305 6.33 -46.69 24.14
C LEU A 305 5.78 -47.84 24.99
N HIS A 306 5.76 -49.02 24.37
CA HIS A 306 5.50 -50.32 24.97
C HIS A 306 6.64 -51.28 24.59
N ILE A 307 6.89 -52.32 25.38
CA ILE A 307 7.77 -53.42 25.02
C ILE A 307 7.06 -54.74 25.28
N ASP A 308 7.07 -55.64 24.30
CA ASP A 308 6.61 -57.01 24.44
C ASP A 308 7.59 -57.77 25.36
N HIS A 309 7.06 -58.29 26.47
CA HIS A 309 7.84 -58.95 27.51
C HIS A 309 8.44 -60.30 27.08
N ASN A 310 7.94 -60.92 26.01
CA ASN A 310 8.45 -62.18 25.46
C ASN A 310 9.35 -61.95 24.24
N THR A 311 8.97 -61.06 23.32
CA THR A 311 9.69 -60.90 22.04
C THR A 311 10.74 -59.80 22.04
N GLY A 312 10.75 -58.90 23.03
CA GLY A 312 11.67 -57.76 23.09
C GLY A 312 11.37 -56.68 22.03
N ILE A 313 10.23 -56.76 21.34
CA ILE A 313 9.80 -55.76 20.35
C ILE A 313 9.26 -54.52 21.06
N ILE A 314 9.85 -53.36 20.74
CA ILE A 314 9.43 -52.04 21.21
C ILE A 314 8.44 -51.47 20.20
N GLN A 315 7.26 -51.07 20.69
CA GLN A 315 6.13 -50.58 19.90
C GLN A 315 5.68 -49.19 20.35
N VAL A 316 5.13 -48.42 19.41
CA VAL A 316 4.49 -47.13 19.71
C VAL A 316 3.17 -47.36 20.45
N LYS A 317 2.99 -46.64 21.56
CA LYS A 317 1.85 -46.74 22.49
C LYS A 317 1.00 -45.47 22.54
N GLY A 318 1.59 -44.31 22.27
CA GLY A 318 0.93 -43.01 22.23
C GLY A 318 1.38 -42.18 21.04
N SER A 319 0.76 -41.03 20.82
CA SER A 319 1.13 -40.08 19.77
C SER A 319 2.56 -39.56 19.98
N VAL A 320 3.46 -39.88 19.06
CA VAL A 320 4.84 -39.36 19.02
C VAL A 320 4.84 -38.02 18.29
N ASP A 321 5.43 -37.02 18.94
CA ASP A 321 5.55 -35.60 18.59
C ASP A 321 7.03 -35.25 18.84
N ARG A 322 7.72 -34.73 17.81
CA ARG A 322 9.16 -34.44 17.86
C ARG A 322 9.44 -33.10 18.54
N GLU A 323 8.55 -32.11 18.43
CA GLU A 323 8.70 -30.80 19.06
C GLU A 323 8.66 -30.88 20.59
N GLU A 324 7.91 -31.83 21.15
CA GLU A 324 7.96 -32.18 22.57
C GLU A 324 9.20 -33.04 22.91
N VAL A 325 9.50 -34.07 22.12
CA VAL A 325 10.55 -35.06 22.46
C VAL A 325 11.31 -35.61 21.23
N PRO A 326 12.37 -34.93 20.74
CA PRO A 326 13.10 -35.35 19.53
C PRO A 326 13.97 -36.61 19.72
N LEU A 327 14.30 -36.97 20.97
CA LEU A 327 15.27 -38.02 21.27
C LEU A 327 14.92 -38.77 22.57
N LEU A 328 14.54 -40.04 22.45
CA LEU A 328 14.21 -40.91 23.59
C LEU A 328 15.42 -41.78 23.95
N LYS A 329 15.95 -41.61 25.16
CA LYS A 329 17.03 -42.45 25.72
C LYS A 329 16.55 -43.17 26.97
N PHE A 330 16.70 -44.49 26.99
CA PHE A 330 16.28 -45.35 28.10
C PHE A 330 17.05 -46.67 28.10
N SER A 331 17.01 -47.38 29.23
CA SER A 331 17.59 -48.72 29.32
C SER A 331 16.49 -49.79 29.28
N VAL A 332 16.71 -50.87 28.52
CA VAL A 332 15.88 -52.09 28.62
C VAL A 332 16.60 -53.09 29.50
N GLN A 333 15.85 -53.76 30.38
CA GLN A 333 16.32 -54.84 31.24
C GLN A 333 15.80 -56.17 30.70
N ALA A 334 16.72 -57.10 30.47
CA ALA A 334 16.44 -58.51 30.23
C ALA A 334 16.60 -59.25 31.56
N ARG A 335 15.62 -60.07 31.95
CA ARG A 335 15.56 -60.78 33.22
C ARG A 335 15.11 -62.22 32.99
N ASP A 336 15.80 -63.19 33.56
CA ASP A 336 15.36 -64.58 33.53
C ASP A 336 14.12 -64.81 34.45
N ASN A 337 13.59 -66.03 34.45
CA ASN A 337 12.47 -66.46 35.29
C ASN A 337 12.90 -67.41 36.43
N GLY A 338 14.18 -67.48 36.77
CA GLY A 338 14.71 -68.39 37.78
C GLY A 338 14.38 -68.01 39.23
N PRO A 339 14.61 -68.93 40.19
CA PRO A 339 14.27 -68.72 41.60
C PRO A 339 15.10 -67.62 42.30
N GLN A 340 16.23 -67.20 41.71
CA GLN A 340 16.99 -66.01 42.12
C GLN A 340 17.19 -65.06 40.92
N ALA A 341 16.11 -64.76 40.21
CA ALA A 341 16.18 -64.20 38.86
C ALA A 341 17.09 -62.97 38.69
N LYS A 342 18.12 -63.16 37.88
CA LYS A 342 19.18 -62.21 37.53
C LYS A 342 18.75 -61.35 36.34
N SER A 343 19.57 -60.37 35.97
CA SER A 343 19.27 -59.49 34.83
C SER A 343 20.47 -58.68 34.35
N SER A 344 20.46 -58.33 33.07
CA SER A 344 21.35 -57.33 32.47
C SER A 344 20.56 -56.14 31.90
N LYS A 345 21.27 -55.15 31.37
CA LYS A 345 20.68 -53.94 30.79
C LYS A 345 21.40 -53.54 29.51
N ALA A 346 20.64 -53.14 28.49
CA ALA A 346 21.16 -52.50 27.28
C ALA A 346 20.61 -51.08 27.15
N MET A 347 21.42 -50.16 26.65
CA MET A 347 20.98 -48.79 26.38
C MET A 347 20.26 -48.73 25.03
N VAL A 348 19.15 -48.02 24.95
CA VAL A 348 18.40 -47.77 23.72
C VAL A 348 18.29 -46.27 23.49
N THR A 349 18.66 -45.83 22.29
CA THR A 349 18.40 -44.47 21.78
C THR A 349 17.44 -44.58 20.61
N ILE A 350 16.30 -43.89 20.66
CA ILE A 350 15.39 -43.74 19.52
C ILE A 350 15.35 -42.26 19.13
N THR A 351 15.79 -41.96 17.92
CA THR A 351 15.70 -40.63 17.31
C THR A 351 14.34 -40.48 16.63
N VAL A 352 13.63 -39.40 16.92
CA VAL A 352 12.37 -39.08 16.23
C VAL A 352 12.70 -38.32 14.94
N LYS A 353 12.16 -38.77 13.81
CA LYS A 353 12.29 -38.10 12.51
C LYS A 353 11.16 -37.12 12.30
N ASP A 354 11.58 -35.92 11.98
CA ASP A 354 10.78 -34.77 11.59
C ASP A 354 9.87 -35.05 10.38
N ARG A 355 8.68 -34.47 10.39
CA ARG A 355 7.73 -34.41 9.26
C ARG A 355 7.08 -33.03 9.20
N ASN A 356 6.92 -32.50 8.00
CA ASN A 356 6.30 -31.20 7.76
C ASN A 356 4.81 -31.21 8.20
N ASP A 357 4.55 -30.80 9.44
CA ASP A 357 3.24 -30.88 10.09
C ASP A 357 2.85 -29.60 10.85
N ASN A 358 3.83 -28.78 11.25
CA ASN A 358 3.57 -27.40 11.63
C ASN A 358 3.60 -26.51 10.39
N ALA A 359 2.62 -25.59 10.29
CA ALA A 359 2.66 -24.53 9.28
C ALA A 359 3.41 -23.31 9.81
N PRO A 360 4.13 -22.56 8.95
CA PRO A 360 4.95 -21.41 9.37
C PRO A 360 4.14 -20.35 10.10
N SER A 361 4.65 -19.85 11.23
CA SER A 361 3.94 -18.87 12.06
C SER A 361 4.42 -17.44 11.82
N ILE A 362 3.53 -16.55 11.37
CA ILE A 362 3.82 -15.13 11.07
C ILE A 362 3.33 -14.23 12.23
N ARG A 363 4.27 -13.54 12.89
CA ARG A 363 3.98 -12.53 13.92
C ARG A 363 4.42 -11.15 13.42
N ILE A 364 3.45 -10.26 13.24
CA ILE A 364 3.69 -8.86 12.88
C ILE A 364 3.74 -8.06 14.18
N ARG A 365 4.74 -7.18 14.32
CA ARG A 365 4.90 -6.26 15.47
C ARG A 365 5.12 -4.83 15.00
N GLY A 366 4.62 -3.88 15.79
CA GLY A 366 4.98 -2.47 15.65
C GLY A 366 6.47 -2.22 15.86
N PHE A 367 7.01 -1.25 15.11
CA PHE A 367 8.43 -0.90 15.15
C PHE A 367 8.62 0.57 14.70
N GLY A 368 9.53 1.28 15.37
CA GLY A 368 9.98 2.61 14.94
C GLY A 368 8.97 3.73 15.17
N LEU A 369 8.82 4.61 14.17
CA LEU A 369 8.06 5.86 14.24
C LEU A 369 6.57 5.71 13.93
N VAL A 370 6.16 4.53 13.47
CA VAL A 370 4.79 4.21 13.05
C VAL A 370 3.96 3.81 14.27
N ALA A 371 2.79 4.42 14.45
CA ALA A 371 1.85 4.01 15.50
C ALA A 371 1.17 2.69 15.13
N HIS A 372 1.09 1.75 16.08
CA HIS A 372 0.45 0.44 15.89
C HIS A 372 -0.60 0.21 16.97
N GLU A 373 -1.87 0.17 16.58
CA GLU A 373 -3.02 -0.12 17.45
C GLU A 373 -3.88 -1.22 16.80
N ASP A 374 -4.20 -2.28 17.55
CA ASP A 374 -5.07 -3.41 17.14
C ASP A 374 -4.82 -4.04 15.74
N GLY A 375 -3.58 -3.96 15.24
CA GLY A 375 -3.19 -4.49 13.92
C GLY A 375 -3.34 -3.51 12.75
N ILE A 376 -3.56 -2.23 13.07
CA ILE A 376 -3.49 -1.10 12.14
C ILE A 376 -2.16 -0.37 12.35
N ALA A 377 -1.49 0.00 11.26
CA ALA A 377 -0.24 0.77 11.26
C ALA A 377 -0.43 2.11 10.55
N ASN A 378 -0.18 3.22 11.24
CA ASN A 378 -0.41 4.57 10.72
C ASN A 378 0.90 5.18 10.20
N VAL A 379 0.97 5.43 8.90
CA VAL A 379 2.20 5.86 8.19
C VAL A 379 1.95 7.18 7.47
N SER A 380 2.74 8.20 7.78
CA SER A 380 2.71 9.49 7.08
C SER A 380 3.27 9.37 5.67
N GLU A 381 2.72 10.11 4.71
CA GLU A 381 3.09 10.01 3.30
C GLU A 381 4.41 10.72 2.94
N ASP A 382 4.79 11.74 3.72
CA ASP A 382 6.10 12.40 3.65
C ASP A 382 7.27 11.45 3.97
N MET A 383 6.99 10.25 4.49
CA MET A 383 8.01 9.27 4.85
C MET A 383 8.76 8.71 3.63
N PRO A 384 10.09 8.81 3.60
CA PRO A 384 10.88 8.42 2.43
C PRO A 384 10.82 6.91 2.14
N VAL A 385 11.11 6.57 0.88
CA VAL A 385 11.25 5.18 0.42
C VAL A 385 12.27 4.42 1.30
N GLY A 386 11.90 3.23 1.75
CA GLY A 386 12.69 2.41 2.66
C GLY A 386 12.31 2.56 4.14
N THR A 387 11.33 3.41 4.48
CA THR A 387 10.85 3.56 5.86
C THR A 387 10.27 2.25 6.39
N PRO A 388 10.74 1.73 7.54
CA PRO A 388 10.26 0.47 8.12
C PRO A 388 8.91 0.68 8.84
N VAL A 389 7.86 0.05 8.30
CA VAL A 389 6.48 0.14 8.79
C VAL A 389 6.20 -0.86 9.90
N ALA A 390 6.76 -2.07 9.80
CA ALA A 390 6.53 -3.16 10.75
C ALA A 390 7.72 -4.12 10.82
N LEU A 391 7.88 -4.80 11.97
CA LEU A 391 8.78 -5.94 12.12
C LEU A 391 7.97 -7.23 11.97
N VAL A 392 8.32 -8.04 10.98
CA VAL A 392 7.69 -9.31 10.65
C VAL A 392 8.61 -10.44 11.08
N GLU A 393 8.22 -11.15 12.14
CA GLU A 393 8.91 -12.34 12.61
C GLU A 393 8.20 -13.57 12.03
N VAL A 394 8.91 -14.42 11.30
CA VAL A 394 8.38 -15.70 10.80
C VAL A 394 9.20 -16.82 11.40
N SER A 395 8.51 -17.76 12.03
CA SER A 395 9.14 -18.90 12.68
C SER A 395 8.41 -20.20 12.42
N ASP A 396 9.17 -21.24 12.12
CA ASP A 396 8.69 -22.61 12.12
C ASP A 396 9.15 -23.38 13.36
N LYS A 397 8.58 -24.56 13.57
CA LYS A 397 8.99 -25.50 14.64
C LYS A 397 9.79 -26.70 14.12
N ASP A 398 9.51 -27.12 12.88
CA ASP A 398 10.02 -28.33 12.25
C ASP A 398 11.55 -28.24 12.02
N GLU A 399 12.16 -29.25 11.42
CA GLU A 399 13.62 -29.39 11.28
C GLU A 399 14.09 -29.52 9.83
N GLY A 400 15.37 -29.22 9.59
CA GLY A 400 15.97 -29.34 8.27
C GLY A 400 15.30 -28.45 7.24
N GLU A 401 14.81 -29.03 6.14
CA GLU A 401 14.16 -28.32 5.03
C GLU A 401 12.71 -27.92 5.35
N ASN A 402 12.00 -28.72 6.17
CA ASN A 402 10.66 -28.40 6.66
C ASN A 402 10.67 -27.06 7.43
N ALA A 403 11.74 -26.81 8.20
CA ALA A 403 11.95 -25.56 8.90
C ALA A 403 12.23 -24.31 8.03
N VAL A 404 12.49 -24.46 6.72
CA VAL A 404 13.02 -23.37 5.87
C VAL A 404 11.89 -22.54 5.28
N VAL A 405 11.55 -21.46 5.98
CA VAL A 405 10.49 -20.52 5.57
C VAL A 405 10.95 -19.54 4.49
N THR A 406 10.19 -19.48 3.41
CA THR A 406 10.19 -18.40 2.41
C THR A 406 9.03 -17.45 2.70
N CYS A 407 9.25 -16.15 2.54
CA CYS A 407 8.27 -15.13 2.93
C CYS A 407 8.13 -14.08 1.82
N VAL A 408 6.90 -13.77 1.42
CA VAL A 408 6.58 -12.80 0.36
C VAL A 408 5.43 -11.90 0.78
N VAL A 409 5.38 -10.70 0.19
CA VAL A 409 4.17 -9.87 0.19
C VAL A 409 3.32 -10.29 -1.01
N ALA A 410 2.03 -10.48 -0.82
CA ALA A 410 1.08 -10.79 -1.88
C ALA A 410 0.39 -9.52 -2.38
N GLY A 411 0.12 -9.48 -3.70
CA GLY A 411 -0.46 -8.32 -4.39
C GLY A 411 0.57 -7.31 -4.90
N ASP A 412 0.10 -6.40 -5.76
CA ASP A 412 0.87 -5.27 -6.26
C ASP A 412 0.69 -4.08 -5.30
N VAL A 413 1.55 -4.04 -4.26
CA VAL A 413 1.50 -3.04 -3.18
C VAL A 413 2.88 -2.41 -2.98
N PRO A 414 2.98 -1.13 -2.55
CA PRO A 414 4.25 -0.40 -2.47
C PRO A 414 5.10 -0.77 -1.24
N PHE A 415 5.15 -2.06 -0.88
CA PHE A 415 5.83 -2.56 0.33
C PHE A 415 6.60 -3.86 0.05
N GLN A 416 7.82 -3.96 0.57
CA GLN A 416 8.69 -5.13 0.42
C GLN A 416 9.25 -5.60 1.77
N LEU A 417 9.40 -6.91 1.93
CA LEU A 417 10.13 -7.52 3.05
C LEU A 417 11.64 -7.47 2.79
N ARG A 418 12.38 -6.87 3.72
CA ARG A 418 13.85 -6.85 3.74
C ARG A 418 14.36 -7.56 4.99
N SER A 419 15.33 -8.46 4.85
CA SER A 419 15.85 -9.19 6.01
C SER A 419 16.42 -8.24 7.05
N ALA A 420 15.96 -8.37 8.29
CA ALA A 420 16.33 -7.53 9.42
C ALA A 420 17.63 -7.99 10.11
N SER A 421 18.08 -9.22 9.86
CA SER A 421 19.30 -9.78 10.44
C SER A 421 19.82 -10.95 9.62
N ALA A 422 21.15 -11.00 9.42
CA ALA A 422 21.85 -12.19 8.93
C ALA A 422 22.10 -13.16 10.10
N SER A 423 21.02 -13.67 10.71
CA SER A 423 21.09 -14.69 11.75
C SER A 423 20.97 -16.07 11.12
N ASP A 424 21.95 -16.94 11.36
CA ASP A 424 22.04 -18.28 10.75
C ASP A 424 20.96 -19.29 11.24
N SER A 425 19.98 -18.84 12.02
CA SER A 425 18.82 -19.65 12.44
C SER A 425 17.80 -19.76 11.30
N THR A 426 17.91 -20.80 10.48
CA THR A 426 17.00 -21.08 9.36
C THR A 426 15.53 -21.05 9.74
N SER A 427 15.18 -21.59 10.92
CA SER A 427 13.81 -21.70 11.42
C SER A 427 13.21 -20.42 12.00
N LYS A 428 13.97 -19.33 12.18
CA LYS A 428 13.49 -18.07 12.79
C LYS A 428 14.03 -16.83 12.08
N ARG A 429 13.28 -16.35 11.10
CA ARG A 429 13.63 -15.19 10.27
C ARG A 429 12.91 -13.93 10.72
N LYS A 430 13.57 -12.78 10.56
CA LYS A 430 12.99 -11.46 10.83
C LYS A 430 13.14 -10.57 9.61
N TYR A 431 12.09 -9.84 9.28
CA TYR A 431 12.05 -8.94 8.13
C TYR A 431 11.49 -7.58 8.56
N PHE A 432 12.08 -6.50 8.06
CA PHE A 432 11.42 -5.19 8.05
C PHE A 432 10.50 -5.13 6.83
N LEU A 433 9.24 -4.75 7.05
CA LEU A 433 8.33 -4.34 5.98
C LEU A 433 8.62 -2.88 5.66
N GLN A 434 9.13 -2.58 4.46
CA GLN A 434 9.59 -1.24 4.06
C GLN A 434 8.81 -0.73 2.84
N THR A 435 8.59 0.59 2.77
CA THR A 435 8.03 1.25 1.58
C THR A 435 8.97 1.12 0.37
N THR A 436 8.42 0.87 -0.83
CA THR A 436 9.19 0.77 -2.10
C THR A 436 8.98 1.94 -3.04
N THR A 437 7.88 2.68 -2.89
CA THR A 437 7.60 3.96 -3.55
C THR A 437 7.23 4.99 -2.47
N PRO A 438 7.22 6.29 -2.77
CA PRO A 438 6.48 7.24 -1.94
C PRO A 438 5.02 6.77 -1.79
N LEU A 439 4.43 7.13 -0.65
CA LEU A 439 2.99 7.04 -0.43
C LEU A 439 2.33 8.37 -0.85
N ASP A 440 1.01 8.39 -0.85
CA ASP A 440 0.17 9.36 -1.55
C ASP A 440 -1.28 9.09 -1.09
N TYR A 441 -1.76 9.92 -0.16
CA TYR A 441 -3.03 9.78 0.54
C TYR A 441 -4.18 10.05 -0.43
N GLU A 442 -4.09 11.12 -1.22
CA GLU A 442 -5.09 11.55 -2.21
C GLU A 442 -5.45 10.43 -3.19
N ARG A 443 -4.44 9.64 -3.61
CA ARG A 443 -4.64 8.47 -4.45
C ARG A 443 -5.04 7.22 -3.66
N ILE A 444 -4.40 6.89 -2.53
CA ILE A 444 -4.70 5.66 -1.75
C ILE A 444 -4.52 5.87 -0.22
N LYS A 445 -5.64 6.14 0.46
CA LYS A 445 -5.72 6.38 1.92
C LYS A 445 -5.51 5.12 2.79
N GLU A 446 -5.64 3.91 2.23
CA GLU A 446 -5.50 2.64 2.97
C GLU A 446 -4.95 1.49 2.10
N TYR A 447 -3.99 0.74 2.63
CA TYR A 447 -3.45 -0.49 2.03
C TYR A 447 -3.70 -1.70 2.93
N ARG A 448 -4.15 -2.81 2.35
CA ARG A 448 -4.18 -4.12 3.02
C ARG A 448 -3.03 -4.98 2.50
N ILE A 449 -2.02 -5.17 3.34
CA ILE A 449 -0.79 -5.90 3.00
C ILE A 449 -0.94 -7.34 3.50
N GLU A 450 -1.06 -8.30 2.58
CA GLU A 450 -1.10 -9.72 2.91
C GLU A 450 0.32 -10.31 2.84
N ILE A 451 0.81 -10.84 3.95
CA ILE A 451 2.11 -11.48 4.06
C ILE A 451 1.89 -12.99 4.03
N VAL A 452 2.52 -13.68 3.08
CA VAL A 452 2.45 -15.13 2.93
C VAL A 452 3.80 -15.73 3.31
N ALA A 453 3.78 -16.73 4.18
CA ALA A 453 4.93 -17.58 4.46
C ALA A 453 4.64 -19.00 3.95
N VAL A 454 5.63 -19.61 3.32
CA VAL A 454 5.58 -20.99 2.81
C VAL A 454 6.87 -21.68 3.24
N ASP A 455 6.77 -22.86 3.83
CA ASP A 455 7.93 -23.67 4.16
C ASP A 455 8.60 -24.28 2.90
N SER A 456 9.59 -25.15 3.09
CA SER A 456 10.23 -25.91 2.00
C SER A 456 9.98 -27.43 2.11
N GLY A 457 8.96 -27.83 2.87
CA GLY A 457 8.59 -29.21 3.11
C GLY A 457 7.85 -29.88 1.94
N ASN A 458 7.52 -31.16 2.11
CA ASN A 458 6.88 -31.98 1.07
C ASN A 458 5.79 -32.89 1.68
N PRO A 459 4.49 -32.53 1.60
CA PRO A 459 3.95 -31.32 0.98
C PRO A 459 4.27 -30.06 1.77
N ALA A 460 4.48 -28.95 1.06
CA ALA A 460 4.71 -27.65 1.68
C ALA A 460 3.41 -27.09 2.29
N LEU A 461 3.51 -26.49 3.47
CA LEU A 461 2.44 -25.78 4.16
C LEU A 461 2.68 -24.27 4.05
N SER A 462 1.61 -23.50 4.24
CA SER A 462 1.64 -22.05 4.10
C SER A 462 0.69 -21.37 5.06
N SER A 463 1.08 -20.19 5.54
CA SER A 463 0.21 -19.31 6.32
C SER A 463 0.16 -17.91 5.72
N THR A 464 -0.87 -17.15 6.09
CA THR A 464 -1.06 -15.77 5.66
C THR A 464 -1.48 -14.92 6.85
N ASN A 465 -0.91 -13.73 6.99
CA ASN A 465 -1.28 -12.75 7.99
C ASN A 465 -1.34 -11.36 7.32
N SER A 466 -2.36 -10.54 7.64
CA SER A 466 -2.61 -9.28 6.95
C SER A 466 -2.45 -8.06 7.86
N LEU A 467 -1.59 -7.12 7.48
CA LEU A 467 -1.48 -5.81 8.11
C LEU A 467 -2.38 -4.80 7.38
N LYS A 468 -3.13 -4.00 8.13
CA LYS A 468 -3.81 -2.82 7.61
C LYS A 468 -2.89 -1.61 7.81
N VAL A 469 -2.48 -0.96 6.72
CA VAL A 469 -1.71 0.29 6.77
C VAL A 469 -2.64 1.43 6.38
N GLN A 470 -2.84 2.39 7.28
CA GLN A 470 -3.53 3.62 6.98
C GLN A 470 -2.48 4.71 6.70
N VAL A 471 -2.64 5.40 5.58
CA VAL A 471 -1.82 6.56 5.28
C VAL A 471 -2.38 7.74 6.08
N THR A 472 -1.52 8.57 6.67
CA THR A 472 -1.95 9.79 7.36
C THR A 472 -1.60 11.02 6.53
N ASP A 473 -2.67 11.74 6.18
CA ASP A 473 -2.72 13.04 5.52
C ASP A 473 -1.66 14.02 6.04
N MET A 474 -0.88 14.59 5.11
CA MET A 474 0.02 15.71 5.33
C MET A 474 -0.36 16.89 4.44
N ASN A 475 -0.13 18.12 4.92
CA ASN A 475 -0.51 19.34 4.22
C ASN A 475 0.46 19.66 3.06
N ASP A 476 0.32 18.93 1.95
CA ASP A 476 1.27 18.89 0.83
C ASP A 476 0.67 19.46 -0.48
N ASN A 477 -0.66 19.45 -0.63
CA ASN A 477 -1.34 20.19 -1.69
C ASN A 477 -1.65 21.63 -1.25
N ALA A 478 -1.80 22.51 -2.23
CA ALA A 478 -2.12 23.91 -2.00
C ALA A 478 -3.47 24.25 -2.63
N PRO A 479 -4.26 25.18 -2.06
CA PRO A 479 -5.61 25.48 -2.54
C PRO A 479 -5.63 25.86 -4.03
N VAL A 480 -6.43 25.18 -4.86
CA VAL A 480 -6.49 25.45 -6.31
C VAL A 480 -7.81 26.11 -6.70
N PHE A 481 -7.74 27.34 -7.22
CA PHE A 481 -8.88 27.99 -7.87
C PHE A 481 -9.09 27.44 -9.28
N SER A 482 -10.34 27.10 -9.62
CA SER A 482 -10.73 26.69 -10.97
C SER A 482 -12.02 27.41 -11.41
N PRO A 483 -11.95 28.41 -12.33
CA PRO A 483 -10.77 28.94 -13.02
C PRO A 483 -9.84 29.79 -12.13
N SER A 484 -8.61 30.05 -12.58
CA SER A 484 -7.66 30.96 -11.94
C SER A 484 -7.82 32.44 -12.34
N LEU A 485 -8.70 32.73 -13.30
CA LEU A 485 -9.14 34.06 -13.70
C LEU A 485 -10.67 34.11 -13.69
N TYR A 486 -11.22 35.01 -12.88
CA TYR A 486 -12.64 35.33 -12.84
C TYR A 486 -12.85 36.70 -13.49
N GLU A 487 -13.59 36.75 -14.59
CA GLU A 487 -14.04 38.01 -15.20
C GLU A 487 -15.54 38.19 -14.94
N VAL A 488 -15.94 39.39 -14.53
CA VAL A 488 -17.35 39.76 -14.35
C VAL A 488 -17.62 41.15 -14.92
N ASP A 489 -18.80 41.29 -15.51
CA ASP A 489 -19.37 42.56 -15.94
C ASP A 489 -20.41 42.99 -14.89
N PHE A 490 -20.18 44.13 -14.24
CA PHE A 490 -20.95 44.60 -13.09
C PHE A 490 -21.34 46.06 -13.30
N ALA A 491 -22.62 46.40 -13.21
CA ALA A 491 -23.08 47.77 -13.46
C ALA A 491 -22.72 48.72 -12.31
N GLU A 492 -22.52 50.00 -12.67
CA GLU A 492 -22.64 51.09 -11.71
C GLU A 492 -24.11 51.34 -11.32
N GLU A 493 -24.34 52.41 -10.54
CA GLU A 493 -25.54 52.61 -9.71
C GLU A 493 -25.73 51.52 -8.61
N ASN A 494 -24.73 50.68 -8.36
CA ASN A 494 -24.79 49.63 -7.36
C ASN A 494 -24.97 50.17 -5.93
N GLN A 495 -25.45 49.32 -5.02
CA GLN A 495 -25.53 49.61 -3.59
C GLN A 495 -24.33 49.00 -2.83
N PRO A 496 -23.88 49.64 -1.73
CA PRO A 496 -22.94 49.03 -0.79
C PRO A 496 -23.49 47.72 -0.21
N GLY A 497 -22.72 46.64 -0.36
CA GLY A 497 -23.09 45.29 0.06
C GLY A 497 -23.61 44.38 -1.06
N ASP A 498 -23.76 44.89 -2.29
CA ASP A 498 -24.17 44.08 -3.44
C ASP A 498 -23.13 42.99 -3.77
N LYS A 499 -23.63 41.84 -4.24
CA LYS A 499 -22.83 40.68 -4.62
C LYS A 499 -22.24 40.85 -6.01
N VAL A 500 -20.92 40.70 -6.12
CA VAL A 500 -20.17 40.81 -7.37
C VAL A 500 -20.04 39.43 -8.03
N LEU A 501 -19.47 38.44 -7.33
CA LEU A 501 -19.34 37.05 -7.78
C LEU A 501 -19.05 36.10 -6.61
N ASP A 502 -18.99 34.80 -6.89
CA ASP A 502 -18.40 33.79 -5.99
C ASP A 502 -17.09 33.28 -6.58
N VAL A 503 -16.02 33.21 -5.78
CA VAL A 503 -14.80 32.46 -6.11
C VAL A 503 -14.81 31.12 -5.38
N VAL A 504 -14.24 30.09 -6.00
CA VAL A 504 -14.15 28.74 -5.43
C VAL A 504 -12.76 28.19 -5.65
N ALA A 505 -12.08 27.90 -4.55
CA ALA A 505 -10.91 27.05 -4.50
C ALA A 505 -11.28 25.68 -3.94
N THR A 506 -10.50 24.67 -4.32
CA THR A 506 -10.57 23.30 -3.80
C THR A 506 -9.19 22.87 -3.38
N ASP A 507 -9.07 22.28 -2.20
CA ASP A 507 -7.88 21.50 -1.83
C ASP A 507 -8.07 20.01 -2.12
N ALA A 508 -6.95 19.27 -2.14
CA ALA A 508 -6.93 17.82 -2.34
C ALA A 508 -6.83 17.04 -1.02
N ASP A 509 -6.17 17.63 -0.02
CA ASP A 509 -5.92 17.10 1.34
C ASP A 509 -7.23 16.84 2.13
N SER A 510 -7.17 16.59 3.44
CA SER A 510 -8.36 16.29 4.25
C SER A 510 -8.34 16.91 5.65
N GLY A 511 -9.54 16.98 6.26
CA GLY A 511 -9.70 17.56 7.59
C GLY A 511 -9.40 19.07 7.61
N THR A 512 -8.48 19.50 8.49
CA THR A 512 -8.04 20.89 8.59
C THR A 512 -7.18 21.33 7.42
N ASN A 513 -6.49 20.41 6.77
CA ASN A 513 -5.56 20.70 5.68
C ASN A 513 -6.32 21.13 4.41
N ALA A 514 -7.57 20.68 4.25
CA ALA A 514 -8.48 21.16 3.20
C ALA A 514 -9.50 22.24 3.66
N GLU A 515 -9.43 22.74 4.90
CA GLU A 515 -10.43 23.70 5.41
C GLU A 515 -10.09 25.15 5.04
N LEU A 516 -10.55 25.60 3.87
CA LEU A 516 -10.15 26.88 3.29
C LEU A 516 -10.70 28.13 3.99
N LEU A 517 -9.86 29.17 4.04
CA LEU A 517 -10.18 30.55 4.38
C LEU A 517 -9.84 31.49 3.21
N TYR A 518 -10.83 32.24 2.75
CA TYR A 518 -10.71 33.18 1.64
C TYR A 518 -10.33 34.59 2.12
N SER A 519 -9.49 35.31 1.35
CA SER A 519 -9.17 36.72 1.58
C SER A 519 -8.89 37.47 0.26
N ILE A 520 -8.89 38.81 0.30
CA ILE A 520 -8.46 39.66 -0.83
C ILE A 520 -7.05 40.20 -0.53
N ILE A 521 -6.10 39.90 -1.41
CA ILE A 521 -4.75 40.48 -1.36
C ILE A 521 -4.89 41.98 -1.59
N THR A 522 -4.67 42.75 -0.53
CA THR A 522 -5.24 44.10 -0.43
C THR A 522 -4.35 45.17 -1.07
N ASP A 523 -4.49 45.32 -2.39
CA ASP A 523 -3.77 46.35 -3.14
C ASP A 523 -4.27 47.78 -2.81
N SER A 524 -3.39 48.76 -2.99
CA SER A 524 -3.70 50.17 -2.70
C SER A 524 -4.84 50.74 -3.56
N ALA A 525 -5.19 50.07 -4.66
CA ALA A 525 -6.21 50.46 -5.62
C ALA A 525 -7.58 49.76 -5.44
N THR A 526 -7.70 48.84 -4.45
CA THR A 526 -8.92 48.07 -4.13
C THR A 526 -9.25 47.99 -2.64
N LYS A 527 -8.33 48.41 -1.76
CA LYS A 527 -8.51 48.49 -0.31
C LYS A 527 -9.80 49.22 0.10
N GLY A 528 -10.75 48.46 0.66
CA GLY A 528 -12.04 48.99 1.14
C GLY A 528 -13.09 49.24 0.05
N LEU A 529 -12.83 48.83 -1.20
CA LEU A 529 -13.81 48.85 -2.31
C LEU A 529 -14.51 47.50 -2.48
N PHE A 530 -13.81 46.40 -2.21
CA PHE A 530 -14.34 45.04 -2.24
C PHE A 530 -14.04 44.33 -0.92
N ASP A 531 -14.91 43.42 -0.53
CA ASP A 531 -14.77 42.51 0.61
C ASP A 531 -15.11 41.08 0.18
N ILE A 532 -14.65 40.07 0.93
CA ILE A 532 -14.89 38.66 0.64
C ILE A 532 -15.29 37.90 1.90
N ASN A 533 -16.33 37.07 1.80
CA ASN A 533 -16.72 36.20 2.91
C ASN A 533 -15.66 35.09 3.09
N PRO A 534 -14.93 35.04 4.23
CA PRO A 534 -13.80 34.15 4.39
C PRO A 534 -14.17 32.67 4.41
N ASN A 535 -15.45 32.32 4.62
CA ASN A 535 -15.90 30.92 4.65
C ASN A 535 -16.64 30.47 3.37
N THR A 536 -16.99 31.40 2.46
CA THR A 536 -17.85 31.07 1.29
C THR A 536 -17.31 31.59 -0.04
N GLY A 537 -16.24 32.38 -0.07
CA GLY A 537 -15.70 32.96 -1.31
C GLY A 537 -16.62 33.98 -2.00
N GLU A 538 -17.70 34.43 -1.33
CA GLU A 538 -18.62 35.43 -1.88
C GLU A 538 -17.96 36.82 -1.84
N VAL A 539 -17.73 37.40 -3.01
CA VAL A 539 -17.15 38.75 -3.17
C VAL A 539 -18.28 39.78 -3.24
N ARG A 540 -18.17 40.82 -2.42
CA ARG A 540 -19.13 41.94 -2.37
C ARG A 540 -18.42 43.27 -2.62
N VAL A 541 -19.17 44.24 -3.14
CA VAL A 541 -18.71 45.62 -3.29
C VAL A 541 -19.12 46.44 -2.07
N MET A 542 -18.22 47.26 -1.55
CA MET A 542 -18.39 47.99 -0.28
C MET A 542 -18.74 49.47 -0.47
N ASN A 543 -18.54 50.02 -1.66
CA ASN A 543 -18.94 51.37 -2.06
C ASN A 543 -19.72 51.31 -3.38
N GLN A 544 -20.16 52.46 -3.87
CA GLN A 544 -20.64 52.58 -5.25
C GLN A 544 -19.44 52.62 -6.21
N LEU A 545 -19.54 51.96 -7.36
CA LEU A 545 -18.60 52.08 -8.47
C LEU A 545 -19.09 53.16 -9.45
N ASP A 546 -18.14 53.70 -10.19
CA ASP A 546 -18.22 54.88 -11.05
C ASP A 546 -17.26 54.60 -12.22
N ARG A 547 -17.80 54.46 -13.43
CA ARG A 547 -17.09 54.01 -14.64
C ARG A 547 -16.33 55.15 -15.32
N GLU A 548 -16.84 56.37 -15.22
CA GLU A 548 -16.22 57.63 -15.64
C GLU A 548 -14.90 57.85 -14.89
N TYR A 549 -14.88 57.50 -13.60
CA TYR A 549 -13.70 57.47 -12.75
C TYR A 549 -12.83 56.23 -13.01
N LYS A 550 -13.41 55.01 -13.08
CA LYS A 550 -12.64 53.77 -13.29
C LYS A 550 -13.45 52.59 -13.85
N GLU A 551 -13.42 52.43 -15.18
CA GLU A 551 -14.09 51.33 -15.90
C GLU A 551 -13.62 49.88 -15.60
N ARG A 552 -12.46 49.67 -14.93
CA ARG A 552 -11.91 48.33 -14.69
C ARG A 552 -11.14 48.24 -13.37
N TYR A 553 -11.48 47.24 -12.56
CA TYR A 553 -10.75 46.84 -11.36
C TYR A 553 -10.14 45.45 -11.55
N GLU A 554 -8.94 45.25 -11.03
CA GLU A 554 -8.22 43.99 -11.05
C GLU A 554 -7.57 43.80 -9.67
N PHE A 555 -7.73 42.62 -9.08
CA PHE A 555 -7.14 42.26 -7.79
C PHE A 555 -6.99 40.75 -7.67
N HIS A 556 -6.20 40.30 -6.69
CA HIS A 556 -6.03 38.88 -6.41
C HIS A 556 -6.83 38.47 -5.17
N VAL A 557 -7.56 37.36 -5.27
CA VAL A 557 -8.07 36.61 -4.12
C VAL A 557 -7.04 35.57 -3.71
N GLU A 558 -6.97 35.30 -2.41
CA GLU A 558 -6.18 34.23 -1.83
C GLU A 558 -7.14 33.24 -1.16
N ALA A 559 -6.87 31.94 -1.30
CA ALA A 559 -7.40 30.91 -0.42
C ALA A 559 -6.21 30.32 0.34
N ALA A 560 -6.28 30.31 1.66
CA ALA A 560 -5.32 29.63 2.53
C ALA A 560 -6.03 28.45 3.19
N ASP A 561 -5.34 27.33 3.39
CA ASP A 561 -5.81 26.23 4.23
C ASP A 561 -5.78 26.61 5.74
N LYS A 562 -5.99 25.62 6.62
CA LYS A 562 -5.65 25.70 8.05
C LYS A 562 -4.53 24.72 8.43
N GLY A 563 -3.66 24.44 7.47
CA GLY A 563 -2.48 23.60 7.58
C GLY A 563 -1.39 24.15 8.48
N VAL A 564 -0.42 23.30 8.82
CA VAL A 564 0.80 23.70 9.52
C VAL A 564 2.01 22.97 8.90
N PRO A 565 2.80 23.63 8.02
CA PRO A 565 2.65 25.00 7.54
C PRO A 565 1.40 25.18 6.66
N SER A 566 0.86 26.40 6.62
CA SER A 566 -0.29 26.72 5.78
C SER A 566 0.14 27.06 4.35
N LEU A 567 -0.49 26.43 3.37
CA LEU A 567 -0.32 26.63 1.93
C LEU A 567 -1.45 27.50 1.36
N LYS A 568 -1.18 28.10 0.20
CA LYS A 568 -1.94 29.24 -0.33
C LYS A 568 -2.11 29.17 -1.85
N GLY A 569 -3.35 29.22 -2.29
CA GLY A 569 -3.76 29.47 -3.67
C GLY A 569 -4.05 30.94 -3.93
N THR A 570 -3.87 31.38 -5.18
CA THR A 570 -4.34 32.69 -5.63
C THR A 570 -5.06 32.62 -6.98
N ALA A 571 -6.01 33.53 -7.18
CA ALA A 571 -6.68 33.76 -8.46
C ALA A 571 -6.88 35.25 -8.72
N THR A 572 -6.98 35.65 -9.98
CA THR A 572 -7.22 37.04 -10.37
C THR A 572 -8.71 37.27 -10.59
N VAL A 573 -9.24 38.32 -9.99
CA VAL A 573 -10.60 38.82 -10.23
C VAL A 573 -10.50 40.12 -11.04
N VAL A 574 -11.21 40.16 -12.16
CA VAL A 574 -11.35 41.32 -13.04
C VAL A 574 -12.81 41.74 -13.06
N VAL A 575 -13.09 42.90 -12.48
CA VAL A 575 -14.41 43.54 -12.54
C VAL A 575 -14.38 44.61 -13.62
N ARG A 576 -15.20 44.45 -14.65
CA ARG A 576 -15.47 45.49 -15.66
C ARG A 576 -16.73 46.22 -15.25
N VAL A 577 -16.67 47.54 -15.13
CA VAL A 577 -17.84 48.36 -14.80
C VAL A 577 -18.67 48.56 -16.07
N LEU A 578 -19.96 48.24 -16.01
CA LEU A 578 -20.89 48.47 -17.12
C LEU A 578 -21.55 49.85 -16.99
N ASP A 579 -21.55 50.53 -18.13
CA ASP A 579 -22.04 51.89 -18.36
C ASP A 579 -23.54 52.07 -18.08
N ARG A 580 -23.88 53.16 -17.38
CA ARG A 580 -25.25 53.67 -17.21
C ARG A 580 -25.36 55.09 -17.78
N ASN A 581 -26.59 55.51 -18.11
CA ASN A 581 -26.87 56.84 -18.64
C ASN A 581 -26.97 57.87 -17.49
N ASP A 582 -25.86 58.01 -16.77
CA ASP A 582 -25.70 58.68 -15.47
C ASP A 582 -25.35 60.18 -15.61
N ASN A 583 -24.78 60.59 -16.74
CA ASN A 583 -24.49 62.00 -17.04
C ASN A 583 -25.52 62.64 -17.99
N ASP A 584 -25.40 63.96 -18.20
CA ASP A 584 -26.22 64.71 -19.15
C ASP A 584 -25.32 65.31 -20.27
N PRO A 585 -25.76 65.26 -21.55
CA PRO A 585 -25.04 65.86 -22.67
C PRO A 585 -24.65 67.31 -22.40
N LYS A 586 -23.36 67.65 -22.48
CA LYS A 586 -22.85 68.95 -22.00
C LYS A 586 -22.27 69.83 -23.11
N PHE A 587 -22.94 70.94 -23.40
CA PHE A 587 -22.40 71.99 -24.26
C PHE A 587 -21.15 72.63 -23.65
N MET A 588 -20.13 72.94 -24.47
CA MET A 588 -18.89 73.56 -23.98
C MET A 588 -19.06 75.01 -23.50
N LEU A 589 -20.12 75.70 -23.93
CA LEU A 589 -20.45 77.08 -23.53
C LEU A 589 -21.92 77.18 -23.12
N ASN A 590 -22.21 78.07 -22.15
CA ASN A 590 -23.57 78.36 -21.68
C ASN A 590 -24.44 79.12 -22.71
N GLY A 591 -23.85 79.53 -23.84
CA GLY A 591 -24.50 80.25 -24.93
C GLY A 591 -23.50 80.52 -26.05
N TYR A 592 -23.97 80.54 -27.29
CA TYR A 592 -23.14 80.86 -28.46
C TYR A 592 -23.69 82.09 -29.19
N SER A 593 -22.80 82.96 -29.67
CA SER A 593 -23.13 84.11 -30.51
C SER A 593 -22.29 84.05 -31.78
N PHE A 594 -22.94 84.02 -32.93
CA PHE A 594 -22.32 83.97 -34.26
C PHE A 594 -22.68 85.23 -35.06
N SER A 595 -21.87 85.56 -36.06
CA SER A 595 -22.15 86.66 -36.99
C SER A 595 -21.92 86.19 -38.42
N VAL A 596 -22.88 86.47 -39.31
CA VAL A 596 -22.88 85.98 -40.70
C VAL A 596 -23.26 87.14 -41.63
N LEU A 597 -22.64 87.21 -42.80
CA LEU A 597 -23.03 88.16 -43.85
C LEU A 597 -24.44 87.84 -44.37
N GLU A 598 -25.17 88.87 -44.77
CA GLU A 598 -26.40 88.67 -45.53
C GLU A 598 -26.16 88.21 -46.97
N ASN A 599 -27.24 87.96 -47.72
CA ASN A 599 -27.21 87.40 -49.08
C ASN A 599 -26.49 86.04 -49.24
N MET A 600 -25.88 85.51 -48.17
CA MET A 600 -25.29 84.18 -48.12
C MET A 600 -26.31 83.11 -48.54
N PRO A 601 -25.92 82.15 -49.41
CA PRO A 601 -26.85 81.18 -49.97
C PRO A 601 -27.40 80.24 -48.87
N PRO A 602 -28.62 79.70 -49.04
CA PRO A 602 -29.12 78.61 -48.18
C PRO A 602 -28.13 77.44 -48.10
N LEU A 603 -28.12 76.76 -46.94
CA LEU A 603 -27.16 75.74 -46.56
C LEU A 603 -25.72 76.26 -46.35
N SER A 604 -25.55 77.56 -46.09
CA SER A 604 -24.26 78.12 -45.66
C SER A 604 -24.02 77.89 -44.16
N PRO A 605 -22.76 77.62 -43.74
CA PRO A 605 -22.42 77.42 -42.34
C PRO A 605 -22.40 78.75 -41.57
N VAL A 606 -23.22 78.80 -40.51
CA VAL A 606 -23.34 79.93 -39.58
C VAL A 606 -22.29 79.87 -38.47
N GLY A 607 -22.06 78.66 -37.96
CA GLY A 607 -21.26 78.42 -36.77
C GLY A 607 -21.20 76.93 -36.42
N MET A 608 -20.47 76.59 -35.36
CA MET A 608 -20.32 75.21 -34.90
C MET A 608 -20.43 75.17 -33.37
N VAL A 609 -21.21 74.22 -32.87
CA VAL A 609 -21.31 73.93 -31.43
C VAL A 609 -20.68 72.58 -31.12
N THR A 610 -20.25 72.42 -29.88
CA THR A 610 -19.60 71.21 -29.38
C THR A 610 -20.30 70.75 -28.11
N VAL A 611 -20.74 69.50 -28.13
CA VAL A 611 -21.31 68.80 -26.98
C VAL A 611 -20.41 67.61 -26.69
N ILE A 612 -20.14 67.40 -25.41
CA ILE A 612 -19.44 66.23 -24.90
C ILE A 612 -20.35 65.51 -23.93
N ASP A 613 -20.24 64.18 -23.89
CA ASP A 613 -20.81 63.36 -22.83
C ASP A 613 -19.69 62.64 -22.09
N ALA A 614 -19.97 62.14 -20.88
CA ALA A 614 -19.02 61.40 -20.06
C ALA A 614 -19.11 59.88 -20.29
N ASP A 615 -20.33 59.40 -20.55
CA ASP A 615 -20.76 57.99 -20.63
C ASP A 615 -20.17 57.27 -21.87
N LYS A 616 -20.65 56.06 -22.23
CA LYS A 616 -19.99 55.23 -23.25
C LYS A 616 -20.96 54.59 -24.25
N GLY A 617 -20.55 54.61 -25.53
CA GLY A 617 -21.35 54.01 -26.61
C GLY A 617 -22.57 54.87 -26.96
N GLU A 618 -23.76 54.30 -26.92
CA GLU A 618 -25.01 55.01 -27.26
C GLU A 618 -25.40 56.05 -26.19
N ASN A 619 -25.07 55.80 -24.91
CA ASN A 619 -25.26 56.76 -23.81
C ASN A 619 -24.49 58.08 -24.05
N ALA A 620 -23.34 58.03 -24.73
CA ALA A 620 -22.62 59.21 -25.19
C ALA A 620 -22.90 59.64 -26.64
N HIS A 621 -23.84 59.00 -27.34
CA HIS A 621 -24.13 59.28 -28.75
C HIS A 621 -25.13 60.43 -28.92
N VAL A 622 -24.65 61.65 -28.70
CA VAL A 622 -25.47 62.86 -28.74
C VAL A 622 -25.97 63.20 -30.16
N GLN A 623 -27.29 63.30 -30.29
CA GLN A 623 -27.99 63.91 -31.42
C GLN A 623 -28.40 65.35 -31.08
N LEU A 624 -28.32 66.25 -32.06
CA LEU A 624 -28.63 67.67 -31.90
C LEU A 624 -29.88 68.05 -32.70
N SER A 625 -30.67 68.98 -32.17
CA SER A 625 -31.90 69.49 -32.78
C SER A 625 -32.12 70.98 -32.48
N VAL A 626 -32.89 71.67 -33.33
CA VAL A 626 -33.21 73.10 -33.22
C VAL A 626 -34.59 73.25 -32.58
N GLU A 627 -34.70 74.06 -31.52
CA GLU A 627 -35.94 74.26 -30.78
C GLU A 627 -36.23 75.76 -30.54
N PRO A 628 -37.42 76.29 -30.92
CA PRO A 628 -38.47 75.61 -31.67
C PRO A 628 -38.05 75.33 -33.13
N GLU A 629 -38.58 74.24 -33.70
CA GLU A 629 -38.37 73.91 -35.11
C GLU A 629 -39.06 74.97 -35.99
N ASN A 630 -38.26 75.89 -36.53
CA ASN A 630 -38.74 77.09 -37.23
C ASN A 630 -38.44 77.10 -38.74
N GLY A 631 -37.76 76.06 -39.24
CA GLY A 631 -37.36 75.93 -40.65
C GLY A 631 -36.32 76.95 -41.15
N LYS A 632 -35.84 77.88 -40.30
CA LYS A 632 -34.81 78.87 -40.67
C LYS A 632 -33.39 78.31 -40.54
N PHE A 633 -33.19 77.33 -39.65
CA PHE A 633 -31.88 76.73 -39.34
C PHE A 633 -31.96 75.20 -39.27
N VAL A 634 -30.90 74.53 -39.69
CA VAL A 634 -30.71 73.07 -39.58
C VAL A 634 -29.34 72.80 -38.99
N ILE A 635 -29.22 71.82 -38.09
CA ILE A 635 -27.93 71.40 -37.52
C ILE A 635 -27.47 70.07 -38.13
N GLN A 636 -26.18 70.00 -38.50
CA GLN A 636 -25.58 68.79 -39.03
C GLN A 636 -25.06 67.91 -37.90
N ASN A 637 -25.78 66.83 -37.62
CA ASN A 637 -25.35 65.79 -36.67
C ASN A 637 -24.01 65.18 -37.11
N GLY A 638 -23.14 64.92 -36.12
CA GLY A 638 -21.77 64.46 -36.32
C GLY A 638 -20.72 65.57 -36.49
N THR A 639 -21.09 66.78 -36.94
CA THR A 639 -20.15 67.94 -36.99
C THR A 639 -20.55 69.09 -36.07
N GLY A 640 -21.80 69.12 -35.57
CA GLY A 640 -22.30 70.24 -34.75
C GLY A 640 -22.42 71.56 -35.51
N THR A 641 -22.33 71.53 -36.85
CA THR A 641 -22.37 72.72 -37.69
C THR A 641 -23.81 73.20 -37.87
N ILE A 642 -24.08 74.45 -37.53
CA ILE A 642 -25.36 75.13 -37.79
C ILE A 642 -25.34 75.64 -39.23
N LEU A 643 -26.32 75.25 -40.02
CA LEU A 643 -26.53 75.69 -41.40
C LEU A 643 -27.76 76.60 -41.47
N SER A 644 -27.69 77.65 -42.29
CA SER A 644 -28.88 78.41 -42.67
C SER A 644 -29.76 77.56 -43.60
N SER A 645 -31.08 77.70 -43.52
CA SER A 645 -32.03 77.17 -44.53
C SER A 645 -32.67 78.27 -45.37
N ILE A 646 -32.35 79.53 -45.05
CA ILE A 646 -32.74 80.75 -45.75
C ILE A 646 -31.48 81.53 -46.13
N SER A 647 -31.57 82.39 -47.15
CA SER A 647 -30.66 83.53 -47.27
C SER A 647 -31.09 84.59 -46.25
N PHE A 648 -30.12 85.23 -45.60
CA PHE A 648 -30.41 86.36 -44.71
C PHE A 648 -30.59 87.66 -45.51
N ASP A 649 -31.44 88.52 -44.98
CA ASP A 649 -31.92 89.80 -45.49
C ASP A 649 -32.01 90.66 -44.23
N ARG A 650 -31.06 91.58 -44.07
CA ARG A 650 -30.77 92.23 -42.78
C ARG A 650 -31.76 93.35 -42.47
N GLU A 651 -32.22 94.05 -43.50
CA GLU A 651 -33.17 95.18 -43.44
C GLU A 651 -34.52 94.72 -42.93
N LYS A 652 -34.80 93.42 -43.08
CA LYS A 652 -35.97 92.72 -42.55
C LYS A 652 -35.77 92.10 -41.16
N GLU A 653 -34.67 91.39 -40.91
CA GLU A 653 -34.47 90.64 -39.66
C GLU A 653 -32.97 90.48 -39.32
N SER A 654 -32.40 91.49 -38.66
CA SER A 654 -30.95 91.60 -38.38
C SER A 654 -30.39 90.71 -37.26
N THR A 655 -31.25 90.10 -36.43
CA THR A 655 -30.82 89.20 -35.35
C THR A 655 -31.80 88.04 -35.16
N TYR A 656 -31.29 86.82 -35.09
CA TYR A 656 -32.04 85.59 -34.82
C TYR A 656 -31.64 84.98 -33.48
N THR A 657 -32.61 84.44 -32.74
CA THR A 657 -32.38 83.67 -31.52
C THR A 657 -33.19 82.38 -31.50
N PHE A 658 -32.60 81.30 -30.99
CA PHE A 658 -33.24 79.99 -30.79
C PHE A 658 -32.46 79.16 -29.75
N ARG A 659 -32.94 77.95 -29.43
CA ARG A 659 -32.21 76.99 -28.61
C ARG A 659 -31.75 75.81 -29.45
N LEU A 660 -30.59 75.25 -29.13
CA LEU A 660 -30.27 73.88 -29.51
C LEU A 660 -30.58 72.95 -28.35
N LYS A 661 -31.13 71.79 -28.66
CA LYS A 661 -31.34 70.67 -27.74
C LYS A 661 -30.38 69.54 -28.12
N ALA A 662 -29.62 69.09 -27.14
CA ALA A 662 -28.83 67.86 -27.19
C ALA A 662 -29.62 66.72 -26.52
N VAL A 663 -29.56 65.52 -27.09
CA VAL A 663 -30.16 64.29 -26.56
C VAL A 663 -29.21 63.14 -26.86
N ASP A 664 -28.83 62.35 -25.86
CA ASP A 664 -28.09 61.10 -26.01
C ASP A 664 -28.94 59.96 -26.61
N GLY A 665 -28.31 58.81 -26.85
CA GLY A 665 -28.94 57.58 -27.31
C GLY A 665 -29.25 56.58 -26.19
N GLY A 666 -29.16 56.98 -24.91
CA GLY A 666 -29.40 56.09 -23.77
C GLY A 666 -30.89 55.75 -23.54
N ASP A 667 -31.15 54.84 -22.60
CA ASP A 667 -32.50 54.48 -22.14
C ASP A 667 -32.55 54.45 -20.59
N PRO A 668 -33.21 55.42 -19.94
CA PRO A 668 -33.94 56.55 -20.52
C PRO A 668 -32.99 57.61 -21.12
N PRO A 669 -33.32 58.24 -22.25
CA PRO A 669 -32.49 59.27 -22.86
C PRO A 669 -32.55 60.58 -22.06
N ARG A 670 -31.41 61.25 -21.93
CA ARG A 670 -31.26 62.52 -21.21
C ARG A 670 -31.10 63.67 -22.20
N SER A 671 -31.06 64.90 -21.70
CA SER A 671 -31.01 66.07 -22.60
C SER A 671 -30.61 67.38 -21.94
N SER A 672 -29.95 68.23 -22.71
CA SER A 672 -29.62 69.60 -22.31
C SER A 672 -29.90 70.62 -23.42
N TYR A 673 -29.82 71.91 -23.07
CA TYR A 673 -30.24 73.02 -23.91
C TYR A 673 -29.24 74.17 -23.84
N VAL A 674 -28.96 74.80 -24.98
CA VAL A 674 -28.13 76.03 -25.06
C VAL A 674 -28.80 77.09 -25.92
N GLY A 675 -28.64 78.36 -25.56
CA GLY A 675 -29.11 79.50 -26.37
C GLY A 675 -28.12 79.85 -27.49
N ILE A 676 -28.64 80.07 -28.69
CA ILE A 676 -27.89 80.54 -29.86
C ILE A 676 -28.42 81.91 -30.29
N THR A 677 -27.51 82.85 -30.51
CA THR A 677 -27.77 84.14 -31.17
C THR A 677 -27.00 84.21 -32.48
N ILE A 678 -27.64 84.70 -33.55
CA ILE A 678 -26.99 84.98 -34.84
C ILE A 678 -27.26 86.43 -35.20
N ASN A 679 -26.20 87.18 -35.46
CA ASN A 679 -26.25 88.57 -35.87
C ASN A 679 -25.96 88.66 -37.37
N VAL A 680 -26.81 89.34 -38.14
CA VAL A 680 -26.62 89.52 -39.58
C VAL A 680 -25.76 90.76 -39.83
N LEU A 681 -24.75 90.61 -40.69
CA LEU A 681 -23.80 91.66 -41.07
C LEU A 681 -24.15 92.25 -42.45
N ASP A 682 -24.02 93.57 -42.52
CA ASP A 682 -24.42 94.47 -43.61
C ASP A 682 -23.51 94.33 -44.86
N GLU A 683 -24.08 94.01 -46.02
CA GLU A 683 -23.42 94.13 -47.32
C GLU A 683 -23.98 95.31 -48.13
N ASN A 684 -23.21 95.86 -49.09
CA ASN A 684 -23.68 96.98 -49.94
C ASN A 684 -24.62 96.44 -51.04
N ASP A 685 -25.84 96.13 -50.63
CA ASP A 685 -26.89 95.38 -51.32
C ASP A 685 -27.92 96.29 -51.99
N ASN A 686 -28.15 97.49 -51.45
CA ASN A 686 -29.05 98.49 -52.01
C ASN A 686 -28.27 99.63 -52.65
N ALA A 687 -28.97 100.54 -53.33
CA ALA A 687 -28.35 101.62 -54.08
C ALA A 687 -29.10 102.93 -53.80
N PRO A 688 -28.38 104.06 -53.70
CA PRO A 688 -28.99 105.28 -53.19
C PRO A 688 -30.02 105.80 -54.18
N TYR A 689 -31.19 106.21 -53.69
CA TYR A 689 -32.26 106.78 -54.50
C TYR A 689 -32.44 108.27 -54.23
N VAL A 690 -32.64 109.05 -55.30
CA VAL A 690 -32.84 110.51 -55.22
C VAL A 690 -34.28 110.81 -54.85
N THR A 691 -34.48 111.60 -53.78
CA THR A 691 -35.79 112.07 -53.35
C THR A 691 -36.12 113.47 -53.88
N LYS A 692 -35.10 114.32 -54.12
CA LYS A 692 -35.25 115.66 -54.73
C LYS A 692 -34.00 116.04 -55.52
N PRO A 693 -34.08 116.91 -56.56
CA PRO A 693 -35.31 117.39 -57.19
C PRO A 693 -35.93 116.31 -58.10
N SER A 694 -37.14 116.57 -58.61
CA SER A 694 -37.75 115.72 -59.64
C SER A 694 -37.20 116.08 -61.03
N ASN A 695 -36.98 115.08 -61.89
CA ASN A 695 -36.29 115.25 -63.18
C ASN A 695 -36.87 116.35 -64.12
N SER A 696 -38.13 116.74 -63.93
CA SER A 696 -38.81 117.79 -64.71
C SER A 696 -38.79 119.19 -64.09
N SER A 697 -38.17 119.40 -62.93
CA SER A 697 -37.96 120.77 -62.40
C SER A 697 -36.91 121.52 -63.21
N TYR A 698 -36.96 122.85 -63.16
CA TYR A 698 -35.87 123.71 -63.59
C TYR A 698 -35.72 124.94 -62.69
N LYS A 699 -34.49 125.40 -62.49
CA LYS A 699 -34.18 126.62 -61.74
C LYS A 699 -33.90 127.78 -62.68
N PHE A 700 -34.55 128.93 -62.45
CA PHE A 700 -34.22 130.17 -63.14
C PHE A 700 -33.10 130.95 -62.43
N LEU A 701 -32.11 131.43 -63.17
CA LEU A 701 -31.05 132.33 -62.72
C LEU A 701 -30.89 133.52 -63.69
N GLN A 702 -30.39 134.65 -63.18
CA GLN A 702 -30.12 135.84 -63.99
C GLN A 702 -28.62 135.94 -64.33
N PRO A 703 -28.23 136.51 -65.49
CA PRO A 703 -26.82 136.68 -65.83
C PRO A 703 -26.01 137.55 -64.84
N LEU A 704 -26.68 138.39 -64.05
CA LEU A 704 -26.07 139.24 -63.03
C LEU A 704 -26.07 138.59 -61.62
N THR A 705 -26.41 137.31 -61.50
CA THR A 705 -26.36 136.57 -60.24
C THR A 705 -24.90 136.38 -59.79
N SER A 706 -24.59 136.74 -58.55
CA SER A 706 -23.23 136.67 -57.98
C SER A 706 -22.77 135.22 -57.73
N PRO A 707 -21.45 134.98 -57.64
CA PRO A 707 -20.89 133.73 -57.15
C PRO A 707 -21.41 133.37 -55.73
N ASP A 708 -21.21 132.11 -55.37
CA ASP A 708 -21.61 131.43 -54.13
C ASP A 708 -23.12 131.44 -53.82
N THR A 709 -23.96 131.86 -54.77
CA THR A 709 -25.41 131.76 -54.67
C THR A 709 -25.88 130.30 -54.74
N ARG A 710 -26.77 129.92 -53.82
CA ARG A 710 -27.40 128.59 -53.75
C ARG A 710 -28.44 128.45 -54.86
N VAL A 711 -28.27 127.45 -55.72
CA VAL A 711 -29.10 127.23 -56.91
C VAL A 711 -30.21 126.22 -56.59
N GLU A 712 -29.83 124.98 -56.27
CA GLU A 712 -30.72 123.85 -56.01
C GLU A 712 -29.99 122.83 -55.13
N LYS A 713 -30.70 121.87 -54.54
CA LYS A 713 -30.13 120.82 -53.68
C LYS A 713 -30.62 119.45 -54.13
N VAL A 714 -29.70 118.49 -54.23
CA VAL A 714 -30.05 117.09 -54.43
C VAL A 714 -30.15 116.41 -53.06
N ASP A 715 -31.31 115.84 -52.75
CA ASP A 715 -31.53 114.96 -51.60
C ASP A 715 -31.60 113.52 -52.08
N ALA A 716 -30.97 112.59 -51.37
CA ALA A 716 -31.03 111.16 -51.61
C ALA A 716 -30.99 110.37 -50.29
N GLU A 717 -31.42 109.12 -50.34
CA GLU A 717 -31.52 108.18 -49.22
C GLU A 717 -31.03 106.79 -49.66
N ASP A 718 -30.61 105.96 -48.71
CA ASP A 718 -30.25 104.55 -48.89
C ASP A 718 -30.70 103.76 -47.66
N ILE A 719 -30.85 102.43 -47.78
CA ILE A 719 -31.43 101.55 -46.76
C ILE A 719 -30.44 100.59 -46.09
N ASP A 720 -29.23 100.43 -46.66
CA ASP A 720 -28.10 99.74 -46.02
C ASP A 720 -27.62 100.52 -44.77
N THR A 721 -26.51 100.13 -44.09
CA THR A 721 -26.04 100.91 -42.91
C THR A 721 -24.53 101.14 -42.81
N GLY A 722 -24.16 102.03 -41.87
CA GLY A 722 -22.78 102.42 -41.65
C GLY A 722 -22.21 103.16 -42.85
N LEU A 723 -21.18 102.57 -43.49
CA LEU A 723 -20.55 103.12 -44.69
C LEU A 723 -21.35 102.81 -45.97
N ASN A 724 -22.20 101.78 -45.96
CA ASN A 724 -22.95 101.34 -47.12
C ASN A 724 -24.09 102.33 -47.45
N ALA A 725 -24.71 102.97 -46.45
CA ALA A 725 -25.62 104.10 -46.65
C ALA A 725 -24.98 105.51 -46.55
N GLU A 726 -23.65 105.64 -46.45
CA GLU A 726 -23.03 106.96 -46.32
C GLU A 726 -22.86 107.65 -47.68
N LEU A 727 -23.71 108.65 -47.97
CA LEU A 727 -23.83 109.26 -49.29
C LEU A 727 -22.74 110.29 -49.63
N VAL A 728 -22.33 110.30 -50.90
CA VAL A 728 -21.39 111.24 -51.52
C VAL A 728 -21.96 111.79 -52.83
N TYR A 729 -21.95 113.11 -52.96
CA TYR A 729 -22.56 113.84 -54.08
C TYR A 729 -21.48 114.44 -55.01
N SER A 730 -21.69 114.37 -56.34
CA SER A 730 -20.73 114.88 -57.34
C SER A 730 -21.41 115.31 -58.65
N ILE A 731 -20.92 116.35 -59.31
CA ILE A 731 -21.34 116.70 -60.68
C ILE A 731 -20.43 115.94 -61.66
N THR A 732 -21.02 115.14 -62.54
CA THR A 732 -20.31 114.29 -63.52
C THR A 732 -20.44 114.77 -64.97
N GLY A 733 -21.43 115.63 -65.27
CA GLY A 733 -21.67 116.15 -66.62
C GLY A 733 -22.44 117.46 -66.63
N GLY A 734 -22.49 118.12 -67.79
CA GLY A 734 -23.29 119.34 -68.02
C GLY A 734 -22.70 120.65 -67.50
N ASN A 735 -21.44 120.65 -67.06
CA ASN A 735 -20.77 121.80 -66.44
C ASN A 735 -19.45 122.20 -67.17
N PRO A 736 -19.43 122.30 -68.52
CA PRO A 736 -18.18 122.38 -69.30
C PRO A 736 -17.32 123.61 -68.99
N HIS A 737 -17.93 124.70 -68.51
CA HIS A 737 -17.22 125.92 -68.11
C HIS A 737 -16.90 126.00 -66.61
N GLY A 738 -17.29 125.00 -65.81
CA GLY A 738 -17.15 125.02 -64.35
C GLY A 738 -17.89 126.20 -63.72
N LEU A 739 -19.16 126.40 -64.12
CA LEU A 739 -20.04 127.45 -63.62
C LEU A 739 -20.68 127.08 -62.30
N PHE A 740 -20.91 125.79 -62.07
CA PHE A 740 -21.56 125.26 -60.87
C PHE A 740 -20.61 124.41 -60.03
N ARG A 741 -20.87 124.32 -58.73
CA ARG A 741 -20.18 123.43 -57.80
C ARG A 741 -21.23 122.72 -56.94
N ILE A 742 -21.02 121.44 -56.64
CA ILE A 742 -21.82 120.73 -55.62
C ILE A 742 -20.99 120.49 -54.36
N SER A 743 -21.64 120.52 -53.21
CA SER A 743 -21.09 120.07 -51.93
C SER A 743 -21.23 118.55 -51.82
N SER A 744 -20.15 117.87 -51.42
CA SER A 744 -20.06 116.41 -51.52
C SER A 744 -20.79 115.64 -50.42
N THR A 745 -21.24 116.29 -49.35
CA THR A 745 -21.87 115.65 -48.17
C THR A 745 -23.35 115.96 -48.00
N ASP A 746 -23.83 117.09 -48.53
CA ASP A 746 -25.22 117.55 -48.41
C ASP A 746 -25.86 117.92 -49.76
N GLY A 747 -25.21 117.61 -50.90
CA GLY A 747 -25.83 117.69 -52.22
C GLY A 747 -26.22 119.09 -52.71
N GLU A 748 -25.81 120.15 -52.02
CA GLU A 748 -26.15 121.52 -52.40
C GLU A 748 -25.31 122.05 -53.57
N ILE A 749 -25.99 122.61 -54.58
CA ILE A 749 -25.38 123.18 -55.79
C ILE A 749 -25.32 124.70 -55.66
N THR A 750 -24.12 125.27 -55.76
CA THR A 750 -23.87 126.72 -55.79
C THR A 750 -23.28 127.18 -57.12
N LEU A 751 -23.44 128.47 -57.42
CA LEU A 751 -22.81 129.13 -58.57
C LEU A 751 -21.34 129.46 -58.26
N ALA A 752 -20.40 128.83 -58.96
CA ALA A 752 -18.97 129.01 -58.76
C ALA A 752 -18.34 130.17 -59.55
N LYS A 753 -19.03 130.69 -60.58
CA LYS A 753 -18.56 131.79 -61.45
C LYS A 753 -19.71 132.62 -61.99
N GLU A 754 -19.46 133.90 -62.24
CA GLU A 754 -20.41 134.79 -62.91
C GLU A 754 -20.75 134.32 -64.33
N PHE A 755 -21.99 134.59 -64.75
CA PHE A 755 -22.42 134.32 -66.13
C PHE A 755 -21.95 135.44 -67.06
N THR A 756 -21.54 135.06 -68.28
CA THR A 756 -21.35 136.00 -69.39
C THR A 756 -22.50 135.85 -70.38
N ARG A 757 -22.68 136.79 -71.31
CA ARG A 757 -23.68 136.68 -72.38
C ARG A 757 -23.51 135.44 -73.30
N LYS A 758 -22.38 134.73 -73.20
CA LYS A 758 -22.16 133.43 -73.88
C LYS A 758 -22.73 132.22 -73.11
N HIS A 759 -23.17 132.41 -71.86
CA HIS A 759 -23.67 131.35 -70.98
C HIS A 759 -25.20 131.36 -70.82
N ASN A 760 -25.91 132.22 -71.56
CA ASN A 760 -27.37 132.26 -71.56
C ASN A 760 -27.93 131.01 -72.26
N GLY A 761 -28.94 130.36 -71.67
CA GLY A 761 -29.51 129.11 -72.18
C GLY A 761 -29.90 128.13 -71.06
N LEU A 762 -30.14 126.87 -71.44
CA LEU A 762 -30.42 125.77 -70.51
C LEU A 762 -29.15 124.95 -70.25
N HIS A 763 -28.74 124.85 -68.99
CA HIS A 763 -27.67 123.98 -68.51
C HIS A 763 -28.31 122.73 -67.89
N ARG A 764 -27.91 121.52 -68.33
CA ARG A 764 -28.39 120.24 -67.78
C ARG A 764 -27.27 119.59 -66.96
N LEU A 765 -27.21 119.87 -65.65
CA LEU A 765 -26.25 119.22 -64.77
C LEU A 765 -26.62 117.75 -64.56
N VAL A 766 -25.61 116.88 -64.57
CA VAL A 766 -25.73 115.47 -64.18
C VAL A 766 -25.06 115.31 -62.81
N VAL A 767 -25.86 115.02 -61.78
CA VAL A 767 -25.37 114.80 -60.41
C VAL A 767 -25.39 113.31 -60.11
N LYS A 768 -24.21 112.73 -59.85
CA LYS A 768 -24.08 111.37 -59.34
C LYS A 768 -24.11 111.41 -57.81
N VAL A 769 -24.97 110.60 -57.22
CA VAL A 769 -24.96 110.25 -55.80
C VAL A 769 -24.45 108.81 -55.69
N SER A 770 -23.42 108.58 -54.89
CA SER A 770 -22.89 107.24 -54.60
C SER A 770 -22.74 107.05 -53.10
N ASP A 771 -22.89 105.82 -52.64
CA ASP A 771 -22.49 105.42 -51.30
C ASP A 771 -20.95 105.46 -51.09
N LYS A 772 -20.48 104.96 -49.93
CA LYS A 772 -19.07 104.59 -49.68
C LYS A 772 -18.88 103.08 -49.48
N GLY A 773 -19.89 102.28 -49.80
CA GLY A 773 -19.85 100.83 -49.65
C GLY A 773 -18.98 100.14 -50.71
N LYS A 774 -18.96 98.80 -50.67
CA LYS A 774 -18.14 97.97 -51.57
C LYS A 774 -18.93 96.73 -52.01
N PRO A 775 -19.26 96.58 -53.31
CA PRO A 775 -19.00 97.50 -54.41
C PRO A 775 -19.83 98.78 -54.27
N SER A 776 -19.23 99.95 -54.53
CA SER A 776 -19.95 101.22 -54.42
C SER A 776 -21.00 101.37 -55.52
N ARG A 777 -22.25 101.55 -55.12
CA ARG A 777 -23.43 101.73 -55.95
C ARG A 777 -23.79 103.21 -56.00
N HIS A 778 -24.61 103.55 -56.99
CA HIS A 778 -24.90 104.94 -57.31
C HIS A 778 -26.13 105.13 -58.19
N THR A 779 -26.69 106.32 -58.11
CA THR A 779 -27.72 106.82 -59.02
C THR A 779 -27.32 108.18 -59.59
N THR A 780 -28.12 108.70 -60.54
CA THR A 780 -27.89 110.00 -61.17
C THR A 780 -29.16 110.84 -61.24
N ALA A 781 -29.12 112.03 -60.64
CA ALA A 781 -30.12 113.08 -60.81
C ALA A 781 -29.79 113.98 -61.99
N LEU A 782 -30.82 114.51 -62.66
CA LEU A 782 -30.70 115.60 -63.62
C LEU A 782 -31.20 116.90 -62.98
N VAL A 783 -30.40 117.96 -63.07
CA VAL A 783 -30.75 119.29 -62.55
C VAL A 783 -30.68 120.31 -63.68
N HIS A 784 -31.83 120.88 -64.04
CA HIS A 784 -31.97 121.80 -65.16
C HIS A 784 -31.92 123.26 -64.68
N ILE A 785 -31.02 124.07 -65.25
CA ILE A 785 -30.80 125.46 -64.81
C ILE A 785 -30.87 126.38 -66.03
N PHE A 786 -31.83 127.30 -66.06
CA PHE A 786 -32.07 128.23 -67.17
C PHE A 786 -31.59 129.64 -66.83
N VAL A 787 -30.72 130.18 -67.68
CA VAL A 787 -30.02 131.47 -67.47
C VAL A 787 -30.42 132.46 -68.56
N ASN A 788 -31.12 133.55 -68.21
CA ASN A 788 -31.44 134.63 -69.16
C ASN A 788 -31.75 135.97 -68.47
N GLU A 789 -31.60 137.10 -69.20
CA GLU A 789 -31.89 138.44 -68.67
C GLU A 789 -33.38 138.61 -68.32
N THR A 790 -34.30 138.01 -69.10
CA THR A 790 -35.74 137.95 -68.83
C THR A 790 -36.36 136.62 -69.29
N ILE A 791 -37.46 136.19 -68.66
CA ILE A 791 -38.25 135.03 -69.13
C ILE A 791 -39.27 135.54 -70.17
N SER A 792 -38.86 135.58 -71.44
CA SER A 792 -39.69 136.08 -72.55
C SER A 792 -40.71 135.07 -73.10
N ASN A 793 -40.56 133.78 -72.81
CA ASN A 793 -41.56 132.72 -73.06
C ASN A 793 -41.33 131.51 -72.13
N VAL A 794 -42.28 131.21 -71.24
CA VAL A 794 -42.20 130.04 -70.33
C VAL A 794 -42.30 128.72 -71.11
N THR A 795 -43.23 128.65 -72.07
CA THR A 795 -43.47 127.47 -72.92
C THR A 795 -42.23 127.03 -73.71
N LEU A 796 -41.33 127.97 -74.04
CA LEU A 796 -40.06 127.66 -74.69
C LEU A 796 -39.13 126.92 -73.70
N VAL A 797 -39.03 127.37 -72.45
CA VAL A 797 -38.22 126.71 -71.41
C VAL A 797 -38.75 125.31 -71.11
N GLU A 798 -40.07 125.15 -70.98
CA GLU A 798 -40.71 123.84 -70.79
C GLU A 798 -40.45 122.91 -71.98
N SER A 799 -40.48 123.43 -73.22
CA SER A 799 -40.16 122.62 -74.42
C SER A 799 -38.67 122.23 -74.51
N LEU A 800 -37.77 123.07 -74.01
CA LEU A 800 -36.34 122.80 -73.94
C LEU A 800 -36.01 121.78 -72.84
N VAL A 801 -36.60 121.91 -71.65
CA VAL A 801 -36.49 120.90 -70.57
C VAL A 801 -37.14 119.58 -71.00
N GLY A 802 -38.26 119.64 -71.71
CA GLY A 802 -38.91 118.48 -72.33
C GLY A 802 -38.00 117.74 -73.33
N HIS A 803 -37.32 118.46 -74.24
CA HIS A 803 -36.31 117.86 -75.12
C HIS A 803 -35.09 117.35 -74.34
N SER A 804 -34.63 118.10 -73.33
CA SER A 804 -33.48 117.79 -72.46
C SER A 804 -33.62 116.45 -71.70
N LEU A 805 -34.86 115.99 -71.48
CA LEU A 805 -35.17 114.68 -70.91
C LEU A 805 -35.06 113.51 -71.90
N TYR A 806 -35.08 113.77 -73.22
CA TYR A 806 -35.02 112.74 -74.26
C TYR A 806 -33.76 112.83 -75.15
N THR A 807 -32.95 113.89 -75.05
CA THR A 807 -31.64 113.96 -75.70
C THR A 807 -30.59 113.15 -74.92
N SER A 808 -29.72 112.44 -75.65
CA SER A 808 -28.60 111.69 -75.06
C SER A 808 -27.69 112.58 -74.20
N LEU A 809 -27.01 111.97 -73.24
CA LEU A 809 -26.20 112.69 -72.25
C LEU A 809 -24.98 113.40 -72.86
N ASP A 810 -24.50 112.93 -74.02
CA ASP A 810 -23.26 113.39 -74.68
C ASP A 810 -23.44 114.57 -75.67
N MET A 811 -24.62 115.20 -75.74
CA MET A 811 -24.89 116.34 -76.64
C MET A 811 -25.20 117.64 -75.89
N ASP A 812 -24.29 118.62 -75.99
CA ASP A 812 -24.51 120.00 -75.53
C ASP A 812 -25.37 120.78 -76.55
N ILE A 813 -26.42 121.45 -76.07
CA ILE A 813 -27.34 122.25 -76.91
C ILE A 813 -26.90 123.73 -76.92
N ALA A 814 -25.74 123.99 -77.52
CA ALA A 814 -25.24 125.33 -77.83
C ALA A 814 -24.87 125.40 -79.33
N GLY A 815 -25.51 126.31 -80.07
CA GLY A 815 -25.55 126.23 -81.53
C GLY A 815 -24.39 126.90 -82.27
N ASP A 816 -23.78 126.16 -83.21
CA ASP A 816 -22.95 126.68 -84.31
C ASP A 816 -23.14 125.77 -85.56
N PRO A 817 -23.38 126.30 -86.79
CA PRO A 817 -23.90 125.48 -87.89
C PRO A 817 -22.83 125.07 -88.92
N SER A 818 -22.22 123.88 -88.76
CA SER A 818 -21.30 123.30 -89.78
C SER A 818 -21.31 121.75 -89.87
N TYR A 819 -22.50 121.14 -89.78
CA TYR A 819 -22.67 119.67 -89.69
C TYR A 819 -23.07 118.99 -91.03
N GLU A 820 -22.18 118.93 -92.03
CA GLU A 820 -22.32 118.02 -93.20
C GLU A 820 -20.98 117.64 -93.89
N ARG A 821 -20.23 116.68 -93.33
CA ARG A 821 -19.48 115.69 -94.15
C ARG A 821 -19.00 114.46 -93.35
N VAL A 822 -18.77 113.36 -94.09
CA VAL A 822 -18.12 112.11 -93.65
C VAL A 822 -18.91 111.25 -92.66
N GLN A 823 -20.08 110.77 -93.09
CA GLN A 823 -20.54 109.43 -92.75
C GLN A 823 -20.33 108.53 -93.98
N ASN A 824 -19.46 107.52 -93.88
CA ASN A 824 -19.49 106.20 -94.59
C ASN A 824 -18.10 105.56 -94.76
N SER A 825 -17.64 104.79 -93.75
CA SER A 825 -16.93 103.50 -93.90
C SER A 825 -16.38 103.02 -92.55
N ASN A 826 -16.74 101.81 -92.10
CA ASN A 826 -15.90 100.90 -91.27
C ASN A 826 -16.62 99.64 -90.74
N ILE A 827 -17.96 99.55 -90.82
CA ILE A 827 -18.72 98.42 -90.23
C ILE A 827 -18.36 97.05 -90.85
N VAL A 828 -17.94 97.01 -92.12
CA VAL A 828 -17.70 95.74 -92.86
C VAL A 828 -16.44 94.98 -92.39
N TYR A 829 -15.44 95.65 -91.82
CA TYR A 829 -14.18 94.98 -91.42
C TYR A 829 -14.25 94.25 -90.08
N GLY A 830 -15.16 94.63 -89.17
CA GLY A 830 -15.27 94.01 -87.85
C GLY A 830 -15.76 92.55 -87.90
N SER A 831 -16.70 92.24 -88.81
CA SER A 831 -17.37 90.93 -88.89
C SER A 831 -16.42 89.79 -89.27
N LEU A 832 -15.41 90.05 -90.10
CA LEU A 832 -14.47 89.02 -90.55
C LEU A 832 -13.42 88.66 -89.49
N ALA A 833 -13.03 89.61 -88.62
CA ALA A 833 -12.06 89.35 -87.55
C ALA A 833 -12.60 88.40 -86.48
N GLY A 834 -13.89 88.52 -86.12
CA GLY A 834 -14.53 87.68 -85.10
C GLY A 834 -14.54 86.18 -85.45
N ILE A 835 -14.79 85.84 -86.73
CA ILE A 835 -14.87 84.45 -87.20
C ILE A 835 -13.51 83.75 -87.06
N ALA A 836 -12.41 84.44 -87.38
CA ALA A 836 -11.06 83.90 -87.21
C ALA A 836 -10.71 83.62 -85.73
N GLY A 837 -11.13 84.51 -84.81
CA GLY A 837 -10.91 84.34 -83.37
C GLY A 837 -11.58 83.09 -82.79
N VAL A 838 -12.85 82.83 -83.16
CA VAL A 838 -13.60 81.67 -82.67
C VAL A 838 -12.97 80.34 -83.12
N ILE A 839 -12.53 80.26 -84.39
CA ILE A 839 -11.85 79.07 -84.92
C ILE A 839 -10.54 78.80 -84.16
N LEU A 840 -9.77 79.85 -83.84
CA LEU A 840 -8.50 79.72 -83.13
C LEU A 840 -8.72 79.23 -81.68
N VAL A 841 -9.74 79.74 -80.98
CA VAL A 841 -10.12 79.25 -79.64
C VAL A 841 -10.52 77.77 -79.66
N ILE A 842 -11.31 77.33 -80.65
CA ILE A 842 -11.70 75.92 -80.78
C ILE A 842 -10.48 75.01 -80.97
N VAL A 843 -9.51 75.40 -81.81
CA VAL A 843 -8.26 74.65 -81.99
C VAL A 843 -7.44 74.58 -80.70
N VAL A 844 -7.33 75.69 -79.95
CA VAL A 844 -6.63 75.72 -78.66
C VAL A 844 -7.28 74.79 -77.64
N VAL A 845 -8.62 74.79 -77.52
CA VAL A 845 -9.35 73.89 -76.62
C VAL A 845 -9.15 72.42 -76.98
N VAL A 846 -9.16 72.07 -78.28
CA VAL A 846 -8.88 70.70 -78.74
C VAL A 846 -7.44 70.28 -78.42
N VAL A 847 -6.45 71.15 -78.63
CA VAL A 847 -5.04 70.87 -78.32
C VAL A 847 -4.79 70.71 -76.81
N ILE A 848 -5.40 71.55 -75.96
CA ILE A 848 -5.34 71.42 -74.50
C ILE A 848 -5.95 70.07 -74.06
N ARG A 849 -7.15 69.76 -74.55
CA ARG A 849 -7.87 68.52 -74.19
C ARG A 849 -7.12 67.26 -74.66
N HIS A 850 -6.44 67.32 -75.80
CA HIS A 850 -5.61 66.21 -76.29
C HIS A 850 -4.27 66.05 -75.55
N ARG A 851 -3.67 67.16 -75.05
CA ARG A 851 -2.49 67.09 -74.17
C ARG A 851 -2.82 66.52 -72.79
N TRP A 852 -3.91 66.97 -72.16
CA TRP A 852 -4.31 66.53 -70.81
C TRP A 852 -4.63 65.03 -70.70
N GLN A 853 -5.03 64.36 -71.80
CA GLN A 853 -5.25 62.91 -71.79
C GLN A 853 -3.96 62.06 -71.78
N LYS A 854 -2.76 62.67 -71.80
CA LYS A 854 -1.49 61.94 -72.00
C LYS A 854 -0.56 61.88 -70.78
N GLU A 855 -0.81 62.62 -69.70
CA GLU A 855 0.16 62.79 -68.59
C GLU A 855 -0.30 62.30 -67.21
N THR A 856 -1.32 61.44 -67.13
CA THR A 856 -1.80 60.86 -65.84
C THR A 856 -1.80 59.32 -65.80
N LYS A 857 -0.68 58.70 -66.22
CA LYS A 857 -0.37 57.29 -65.91
C LYS A 857 1.07 57.06 -65.40
N SER A 858 1.43 57.81 -64.36
CA SER A 858 2.47 57.52 -63.37
C SER A 858 2.21 58.42 -62.16
N GLY A 859 2.13 57.99 -60.90
CA GLY A 859 2.19 56.64 -60.32
C GLY A 859 3.19 56.57 -59.15
N TYR A 860 2.73 56.41 -57.89
CA TYR A 860 3.47 55.80 -56.77
C TYR A 860 2.53 55.54 -55.55
N GLN A 861 3.05 54.95 -54.46
CA GLN A 861 2.30 54.35 -53.34
C GLN A 861 2.51 55.05 -51.98
N ALA A 862 1.75 54.54 -50.99
CA ALA A 862 1.84 54.71 -49.53
C ALA A 862 1.16 55.98 -48.94
N GLY A 863 0.41 55.89 -47.83
CA GLY A 863 -0.01 54.71 -47.04
C GLY A 863 -0.52 55.12 -45.65
N LYS A 864 -1.20 54.21 -44.92
CA LYS A 864 -1.98 54.43 -43.66
C LYS A 864 -3.33 55.17 -43.88
N LYS A 865 -4.40 54.98 -43.08
CA LYS A 865 -4.85 53.95 -42.10
C LYS A 865 -6.33 54.29 -41.74
N GLU A 866 -7.01 53.44 -40.94
CA GLU A 866 -8.31 53.72 -40.26
C GLU A 866 -9.56 53.83 -41.20
N THR A 867 -10.82 53.53 -40.84
CA THR A 867 -11.46 52.89 -39.65
C THR A 867 -12.88 52.37 -40.02
N LYS A 868 -13.60 51.78 -39.04
CA LYS A 868 -15.05 51.92 -38.68
C LYS A 868 -16.05 52.49 -39.75
N ASP A 869 -17.32 52.07 -39.83
CA ASP A 869 -18.14 51.21 -38.96
C ASP A 869 -19.51 50.80 -39.58
N LEU A 870 -20.24 49.92 -38.86
CA LEU A 870 -21.71 49.78 -38.70
C LEU A 870 -22.70 49.53 -39.88
N TYR A 871 -23.70 48.69 -39.55
CA TYR A 871 -25.14 48.67 -39.91
C TYR A 871 -25.69 48.41 -41.33
N THR A 872 -26.50 47.33 -41.38
CA THR A 872 -27.73 47.17 -42.17
C THR A 872 -28.85 48.08 -41.63
N PRO A 873 -29.86 48.57 -42.41
CA PRO A 873 -30.96 47.68 -42.85
C PRO A 873 -31.71 47.98 -44.17
N LYS A 874 -32.36 46.93 -44.69
CA LYS A 874 -33.64 46.89 -45.46
C LYS A 874 -33.97 48.06 -46.42
N GLN A 875 -33.86 47.81 -47.73
CA GLN A 875 -35.01 47.58 -48.63
C GLN A 875 -34.56 47.18 -50.05
N GLY A 876 -35.46 46.56 -50.83
CA GLY A 876 -35.32 46.31 -52.29
C GLY A 876 -36.66 46.59 -52.98
N PRO A 877 -37.01 45.96 -54.13
CA PRO A 877 -36.19 45.22 -55.09
C PRO A 877 -36.49 45.59 -56.58
N LYS A 878 -35.62 45.19 -57.53
CA LYS A 878 -35.90 44.97 -58.99
C LYS A 878 -34.57 44.63 -59.72
N SER A 879 -34.52 44.01 -60.91
CA SER A 879 -35.04 42.71 -61.41
C SER A 879 -34.58 42.51 -62.88
N ASN A 880 -34.60 41.26 -63.40
CA ASN A 880 -34.34 40.83 -64.81
C ASN A 880 -32.86 40.44 -65.17
N LYS A 881 -32.58 39.38 -65.97
CA LYS A 881 -33.51 38.40 -66.58
C LYS A 881 -32.94 37.02 -67.02
N SER A 882 -33.87 36.06 -67.06
CA SER A 882 -33.90 34.81 -67.87
C SER A 882 -33.03 33.65 -67.36
N LYS A 883 -33.15 32.37 -67.75
CA LYS A 883 -33.93 31.59 -68.77
C LYS A 883 -33.85 30.11 -68.28
N LYS A 884 -34.82 29.18 -68.26
CA LYS A 884 -36.24 29.01 -68.73
C LYS A 884 -36.94 28.10 -67.68
N GLY A 885 -38.26 27.97 -67.51
CA GLY A 885 -39.41 28.58 -68.18
C GLY A 885 -40.44 27.57 -68.72
N LYS A 886 -41.32 26.99 -67.87
CA LYS A 886 -42.45 26.10 -68.27
C LYS A 886 -43.72 26.24 -67.38
N LYS A 887 -44.69 25.34 -67.54
CA LYS A 887 -46.12 25.34 -67.11
C LYS A 887 -46.39 24.25 -66.03
N GLY A 888 -47.39 24.26 -65.14
CA GLY A 888 -48.58 25.09 -64.79
C GLY A 888 -49.30 24.44 -63.55
N LYS A 889 -50.48 24.79 -63.01
CA LYS A 889 -51.56 25.78 -63.28
C LYS A 889 -52.22 26.24 -61.92
N ALA A 890 -53.55 26.43 -61.83
CA ALA A 890 -54.34 27.02 -60.70
C ALA A 890 -55.89 26.80 -60.96
N PRO A 891 -56.92 27.35 -60.22
CA PRO A 891 -56.90 28.34 -59.10
C PRO A 891 -58.01 28.36 -57.97
N LYS A 892 -57.74 29.11 -56.86
CA LYS A 892 -58.64 29.98 -56.01
C LYS A 892 -59.89 29.42 -55.27
N PRO A 893 -60.47 30.10 -54.21
CA PRO A 893 -60.28 31.48 -53.66
C PRO A 893 -59.50 31.52 -52.30
N ALA A 894 -59.74 32.23 -51.17
CA ALA A 894 -60.79 33.16 -50.65
C ALA A 894 -60.29 34.09 -49.47
N LYS A 895 -61.21 34.84 -48.81
CA LYS A 895 -61.14 35.73 -47.59
C LYS A 895 -62.61 36.01 -47.09
N PRO A 896 -63.00 36.85 -46.08
CA PRO A 896 -62.28 37.88 -45.27
C PRO A 896 -62.59 38.01 -43.73
N LEU A 897 -61.87 38.91 -43.00
CA LEU A 897 -62.23 39.77 -41.81
C LEU A 897 -62.71 39.08 -40.47
N GLU A 898 -62.76 39.69 -39.27
CA GLU A 898 -62.44 41.05 -38.72
C GLU A 898 -62.08 41.01 -37.19
N GLU A 899 -61.29 42.00 -36.75
CA GLU A 899 -61.17 42.76 -35.45
C GLU A 899 -61.49 42.24 -34.00
N ASP A 900 -60.53 42.55 -33.10
CA ASP A 900 -60.60 43.27 -31.79
C ASP A 900 -60.88 42.70 -30.36
N GLU A 901 -60.00 43.22 -29.47
CA GLU A 901 -60.03 43.61 -28.03
C GLU A 901 -60.16 42.66 -26.78
N GLU A 902 -59.14 42.83 -25.92
CA GLU A 902 -59.10 42.98 -24.44
C GLU A 902 -59.52 41.89 -23.40
N ALA A 903 -58.57 41.68 -22.45
CA ALA A 903 -58.71 41.47 -20.99
C ALA A 903 -59.84 40.56 -20.41
N SER A 904 -59.54 39.56 -19.56
CA SER A 904 -58.99 39.82 -18.21
C SER A 904 -58.83 38.56 -17.32
N LEU A 905 -58.02 38.70 -16.26
CA LEU A 905 -58.11 38.10 -14.91
C LEU A 905 -58.31 36.57 -14.68
N GLN A 906 -57.18 35.92 -14.37
CA GLN A 906 -56.90 35.17 -13.11
C GLN A 906 -58.02 34.41 -12.34
N LYS A 907 -57.78 33.11 -12.09
CA LYS A 907 -57.89 32.30 -10.83
C LYS A 907 -58.28 30.84 -11.16
N GLY A 908 -57.85 29.81 -10.42
CA GLY A 908 -56.85 29.76 -9.35
C GLY A 908 -56.86 28.43 -8.56
N LEU A 909 -55.71 28.07 -7.99
CA LEU A 909 -55.49 27.15 -6.85
C LEU A 909 -55.95 25.65 -6.91
N LYS A 910 -54.91 24.80 -6.95
CA LYS A 910 -54.72 23.47 -6.30
C LYS A 910 -55.78 23.00 -5.27
N PHE A 911 -56.02 21.68 -5.22
CA PHE A 911 -55.44 20.80 -4.17
C PHE A 911 -55.52 19.30 -4.53
N ASN A 912 -54.68 18.47 -3.88
CA ASN A 912 -54.62 17.00 -4.05
C ASN A 912 -55.35 16.27 -2.91
N LEU A 913 -55.80 15.03 -3.15
CA LEU A 913 -55.87 13.95 -2.13
C LEU A 913 -56.00 12.56 -2.77
N MET A 914 -55.53 11.52 -2.06
CA MET A 914 -55.64 10.09 -2.42
C MET A 914 -57.04 9.50 -2.06
N ASN A 915 -57.46 8.25 -2.32
CA ASN A 915 -56.74 7.03 -2.76
C ASN A 915 -57.71 5.97 -3.41
N ASP A 916 -57.15 4.80 -3.78
CA ASP A 916 -57.76 3.46 -3.81
C ASP A 916 -58.64 2.95 -4.98
N SER A 917 -57.95 2.33 -5.94
CA SER A 917 -57.98 0.86 -6.19
C SER A 917 -58.76 0.25 -7.38
N VAL A 918 -58.10 -0.77 -7.97
CA VAL A 918 -58.56 -1.76 -9.00
C VAL A 918 -58.95 -1.20 -10.39
N GLY A 919 -58.36 -1.64 -11.52
CA GLY A 919 -57.32 -2.66 -11.73
C GLY A 919 -56.88 -2.79 -13.22
N ASP A 920 -56.19 -3.89 -13.53
CA ASP A 920 -55.68 -4.35 -14.84
C ASP A 920 -54.55 -3.56 -15.55
N SER A 921 -53.83 -4.29 -16.42
CA SER A 921 -52.70 -3.83 -17.25
C SER A 921 -52.75 -4.55 -18.60
N PRO A 922 -52.40 -3.86 -19.70
CA PRO A 922 -51.11 -4.15 -20.34
C PRO A 922 -50.43 -2.92 -21.00
N ARG A 923 -49.16 -3.03 -21.43
CA ARG A 923 -48.46 -1.98 -22.19
C ARG A 923 -47.66 -2.52 -23.37
N ILE A 924 -47.95 -1.99 -24.56
CA ILE A 924 -47.53 -2.43 -25.91
C ILE A 924 -47.73 -1.20 -26.85
N HIS A 925 -46.94 -0.92 -27.89
CA HIS A 925 -45.70 -1.52 -28.43
C HIS A 925 -44.82 -0.42 -29.09
N LEU A 926 -43.67 -0.81 -29.68
CA LEU A 926 -42.93 0.00 -30.67
C LEU A 926 -43.49 -0.24 -32.09
N PRO A 927 -43.00 0.50 -33.10
CA PRO A 927 -42.45 -0.21 -34.26
C PRO A 927 -41.00 0.18 -34.58
N LEU A 928 -40.27 -0.76 -35.18
CA LEU A 928 -38.89 -0.64 -35.66
C LEU A 928 -38.84 -0.95 -37.17
N ASN A 929 -37.84 -0.43 -37.89
CA ASN A 929 -37.21 -1.14 -39.01
C ASN A 929 -35.94 -0.44 -39.53
N TYR A 930 -34.77 -1.08 -39.37
CA TYR A 930 -33.63 -1.07 -40.30
C TYR A 930 -32.62 -2.17 -39.86
N PRO A 931 -31.93 -2.88 -40.78
CA PRO A 931 -30.98 -3.96 -40.46
C PRO A 931 -29.50 -3.48 -40.66
N PRO A 932 -28.44 -4.32 -40.63
CA PRO A 932 -27.55 -4.32 -39.48
C PRO A 932 -26.08 -3.97 -39.78
N GLY A 933 -25.35 -3.55 -38.73
CA GLY A 933 -23.89 -3.43 -38.71
C GLY A 933 -23.32 -3.97 -37.40
N SER A 934 -22.18 -4.64 -37.47
CA SER A 934 -21.56 -5.46 -36.41
C SER A 934 -20.14 -4.99 -36.07
N PRO A 935 -19.44 -5.55 -35.07
CA PRO A 935 -19.84 -5.79 -33.67
C PRO A 935 -18.72 -5.36 -32.67
N ASP A 936 -18.97 -5.32 -31.35
CA ASP A 936 -17.98 -5.83 -30.36
C ASP A 936 -18.50 -5.99 -28.90
N LEU A 937 -17.68 -6.67 -28.08
CA LEU A 937 -17.53 -6.63 -26.61
C LEU A 937 -18.58 -7.27 -25.67
N GLY A 938 -18.33 -8.54 -25.34
CA GLY A 938 -18.47 -9.10 -23.98
C GLY A 938 -19.84 -9.67 -23.58
N ARG A 939 -19.93 -10.69 -22.71
CA ARG A 939 -18.94 -11.59 -22.06
C ARG A 939 -19.63 -12.95 -21.83
N HIS A 940 -18.88 -14.02 -21.55
CA HIS A 940 -19.10 -14.85 -20.33
C HIS A 940 -17.98 -15.90 -20.10
N TYR A 941 -17.95 -16.48 -18.90
CA TYR A 941 -16.83 -17.24 -18.32
C TYR A 941 -17.11 -18.76 -18.24
N ARG A 942 -16.09 -19.56 -18.56
CA ARG A 942 -15.71 -20.91 -18.03
C ARG A 942 -14.71 -21.54 -19.05
N SER A 943 -13.66 -22.27 -18.68
CA SER A 943 -13.19 -22.73 -17.35
C SER A 943 -11.75 -23.29 -17.42
N ASN A 944 -11.11 -23.47 -16.25
CA ASN A 944 -9.93 -24.30 -15.96
C ASN A 944 -8.52 -23.74 -16.31
N SER A 945 -7.61 -23.95 -15.36
CA SER A 945 -6.15 -23.70 -15.43
C SER A 945 -5.42 -24.78 -16.24
N PRO A 946 -4.13 -24.58 -16.57
CA PRO A 946 -3.08 -25.07 -15.65
C PRO A 946 -1.95 -24.07 -15.35
N LEU A 947 -1.03 -24.49 -14.47
CA LEU A 947 0.07 -23.71 -13.89
C LEU A 947 1.21 -23.39 -14.89
N PRO A 948 1.95 -22.27 -14.71
CA PRO A 948 3.24 -22.07 -15.35
C PRO A 948 4.34 -22.93 -14.68
N SER A 949 5.14 -23.63 -15.47
CA SER A 949 6.24 -24.47 -14.97
C SER A 949 7.49 -23.66 -14.64
N ILE A 950 7.89 -23.62 -13.37
CA ILE A 950 9.19 -23.07 -12.95
C ILE A 950 10.31 -24.05 -13.35
N GLN A 951 11.29 -23.58 -14.11
CA GLN A 951 12.37 -24.40 -14.66
C GLN A 951 13.55 -24.48 -13.69
N LEU A 952 13.50 -25.44 -12.76
CA LEU A 952 14.58 -25.72 -11.81
C LEU A 952 15.87 -26.15 -12.53
N GLN A 953 16.97 -25.43 -12.28
CA GLN A 953 18.31 -25.86 -12.67
C GLN A 953 18.92 -26.74 -11.57
N PRO A 954 19.38 -27.97 -11.87
CA PRO A 954 20.09 -28.79 -10.89
C PRO A 954 21.54 -28.30 -10.73
N GLN A 955 21.96 -27.98 -9.50
CA GLN A 955 23.32 -27.58 -9.16
C GLN A 955 23.78 -28.15 -7.81
N SER A 956 24.49 -29.28 -7.84
CA SER A 956 25.34 -29.81 -6.77
C SER A 956 26.00 -31.14 -7.24
N PRO A 957 27.05 -31.68 -6.57
CA PRO A 957 27.87 -31.11 -5.49
C PRO A 957 29.40 -31.12 -5.76
N SER A 958 30.16 -30.56 -4.80
CA SER A 958 31.57 -30.89 -4.45
C SER A 958 32.72 -30.61 -5.43
N ALA A 959 33.67 -29.74 -5.02
CA ALA A 959 34.95 -30.22 -4.43
C ALA A 959 35.93 -29.12 -3.91
N SER A 960 36.38 -29.30 -2.66
CA SER A 960 37.78 -29.12 -2.19
C SER A 960 38.56 -27.78 -2.30
N LYS A 961 38.59 -27.06 -1.15
CA LYS A 961 39.80 -26.55 -0.41
C LYS A 961 40.76 -25.49 -1.02
N LYS A 962 41.22 -24.62 -0.10
CA LYS A 962 42.49 -23.85 -0.11
C LYS A 962 42.63 -22.76 -1.19
N HIS A 963 43.38 -21.67 -0.99
CA HIS A 963 43.84 -20.89 0.19
C HIS A 963 44.66 -19.73 -0.41
N GLN A 964 44.57 -18.51 0.16
CA GLN A 964 45.57 -17.43 0.00
C GLN A 964 45.75 -16.85 -1.44
N ALA A 965 46.25 -15.62 -1.63
CA ALA A 965 46.28 -14.44 -0.76
C ALA A 965 46.72 -13.17 -1.52
N VAL A 966 46.35 -12.01 -0.97
CA VAL A 966 47.17 -10.77 -0.90
C VAL A 966 47.34 -9.90 -2.16
N GLN A 967 47.50 -8.61 -1.86
CA GLN A 967 47.91 -7.46 -2.70
C GLN A 967 46.90 -6.92 -3.73
N ASP A 968 46.81 -5.61 -3.96
CA ASP A 968 46.83 -4.38 -3.14
C ASP A 968 47.10 -3.19 -4.08
N LEU A 969 46.43 -2.07 -3.79
CA LEU A 969 46.73 -0.69 -4.17
C LEU A 969 46.54 -0.21 -5.65
N PRO A 970 46.10 1.05 -5.85
CA PRO A 970 45.85 1.68 -7.16
C PRO A 970 46.89 2.77 -7.52
N ALA A 971 46.73 3.44 -8.67
CA ALA A 971 46.86 4.93 -8.77
C ALA A 971 46.49 5.53 -10.16
N THR A 972 45.60 6.52 -10.15
CA THR A 972 45.61 7.83 -10.87
C THR A 972 45.93 7.98 -12.38
N ASN A 973 45.13 8.88 -13.02
CA ASN A 973 45.51 9.82 -14.10
C ASN A 973 45.78 9.21 -15.52
N THR A 974 45.67 9.92 -16.66
CA THR A 974 45.49 11.38 -16.93
C THR A 974 44.78 11.60 -18.30
N PHE A 975 44.24 12.81 -18.54
CA PHE A 975 44.21 13.63 -19.80
C PHE A 975 44.30 12.97 -21.21
N VAL A 976 43.75 13.50 -22.32
CA VAL A 976 42.76 14.55 -22.66
C VAL A 976 42.56 14.46 -24.19
N GLY A 977 41.44 14.93 -24.76
CA GLY A 977 41.28 15.08 -26.21
C GLY A 977 40.20 16.11 -26.57
N THR A 978 40.60 17.23 -27.19
CA THR A 978 39.76 18.41 -27.47
C THR A 978 39.38 18.54 -28.96
N GLY A 979 38.44 19.44 -29.30
CA GLY A 979 37.79 19.55 -30.61
C GLY A 979 36.31 19.95 -30.48
N ASP A 980 35.91 21.21 -30.17
CA ASP A 980 36.12 22.48 -30.91
C ASP A 980 35.34 22.50 -32.25
N ASN A 981 34.55 23.52 -32.64
CA ASN A 981 34.26 24.84 -32.02
C ASN A 981 32.98 25.52 -32.57
N ASN A 982 32.63 26.70 -32.01
CA ASN A 982 31.62 27.71 -32.44
C ASN A 982 30.13 27.37 -32.18
N SER A 983 29.26 28.28 -31.73
CA SER A 983 29.37 29.66 -31.18
C SER A 983 28.01 30.05 -30.54
N THR A 984 27.77 31.17 -29.85
CA THR A 984 28.52 32.42 -29.54
C THR A 984 28.95 32.42 -28.04
N GLY A 985 29.30 33.49 -27.30
CA GLY A 985 29.34 34.96 -27.47
C GLY A 985 28.11 35.69 -26.87
N SER A 986 28.23 36.78 -26.09
CA SER A 986 29.44 37.59 -25.81
C SER A 986 29.26 38.59 -24.64
N ASP A 987 30.31 38.75 -23.81
CA ASP A 987 30.89 40.03 -23.28
C ASP A 987 30.06 41.03 -22.41
N GLN A 988 30.60 41.95 -21.57
CA GLN A 988 31.90 42.17 -20.87
C GLN A 988 31.76 43.33 -19.83
N TYR A 989 32.52 43.30 -18.71
CA TYR A 989 33.07 44.45 -17.90
C TYR A 989 32.11 45.58 -17.34
N SER A 990 32.46 46.47 -16.39
CA SER A 990 33.68 46.78 -15.60
C SER A 990 33.37 47.45 -14.22
N ASP A 991 34.21 47.16 -13.21
CA ASP A 991 34.77 48.01 -12.13
C ASP A 991 34.01 49.18 -11.42
N TYR A 992 34.00 49.14 -10.08
CA TYR A 992 34.30 50.21 -9.06
C TYR A 992 33.89 49.64 -7.66
N SER A 993 34.75 49.15 -6.75
CA SER A 993 35.77 49.82 -5.92
C SER A 993 35.20 50.98 -5.07
N TYR A 994 35.19 50.97 -3.73
CA TYR A 994 36.36 50.94 -2.83
C TYR A 994 36.08 50.36 -1.40
N LYS A 995 37.02 49.53 -0.89
CA LYS A 995 37.70 49.46 0.47
C LYS A 995 36.93 49.83 1.77
N ALA A 996 37.23 49.29 2.97
CA ALA A 996 38.37 48.50 3.50
C ALA A 996 37.85 47.51 4.59
N ASN A 997 38.22 46.22 4.65
CA ASN A 997 39.50 45.54 4.98
C ASN A 997 39.73 45.26 6.50
N PRO A 998 40.29 44.09 6.91
CA PRO A 998 40.23 43.55 8.29
C PRO A 998 41.70 43.49 8.89
N PRO A 999 42.33 42.45 9.54
CA PRO A 999 41.92 41.07 9.89
C PRO A 999 42.52 40.38 11.18
N LYS A 1000 42.10 39.11 11.39
CA LYS A 1000 42.86 37.95 11.97
C LYS A 1000 42.95 37.74 13.51
N TYR A 1001 43.39 36.51 13.82
CA TYR A 1001 43.70 35.84 15.10
C TYR A 1001 42.50 35.37 15.95
N SER A 1002 42.56 34.31 16.79
CA SER A 1002 43.18 32.95 16.75
C SER A 1002 43.44 32.45 18.18
N THR A 1003 42.96 31.25 18.50
CA THR A 1003 43.45 30.30 19.53
C THR A 1003 43.43 30.63 21.05
N LYS A 1004 43.15 29.56 21.83
CA LYS A 1004 43.48 29.28 23.26
C LYS A 1004 42.63 29.86 24.42
N GLN A 1005 41.77 28.97 24.94
CA GLN A 1005 41.84 28.32 26.27
C GLN A 1005 42.00 29.12 27.59
N PHE A 1006 41.24 28.61 28.58
CA PHE A 1006 41.41 28.59 30.05
C PHE A 1006 40.70 29.63 30.98
N ALA A 1007 40.07 29.05 32.01
CA ALA A 1007 39.84 29.54 33.38
C ALA A 1007 38.78 30.63 33.68
N THR A 1008 37.59 30.15 34.04
CA THR A 1008 36.73 30.53 35.20
C THR A 1008 37.36 31.37 36.31
N PRO A 1009 36.60 32.25 37.01
CA PRO A 1009 35.91 31.80 38.23
C PRO A 1009 34.56 32.49 38.61
N SER A 1010 33.69 31.75 39.31
CA SER A 1010 32.65 32.21 40.27
C SER A 1010 31.52 33.14 39.78
N SER A 1011 30.35 33.26 40.43
CA SER A 1011 29.92 32.81 41.77
C SER A 1011 28.43 32.47 41.84
N ASP A 1012 28.07 31.43 42.60
CA ASP A 1012 26.71 31.23 43.14
C ASP A 1012 26.37 32.24 44.25
N LEU A 1013 25.09 32.45 44.54
CA LEU A 1013 24.63 33.04 45.80
C LEU A 1013 23.22 32.55 46.18
N LEU A 1014 23.10 31.97 47.38
CA LEU A 1014 21.87 31.29 47.83
C LEU A 1014 21.77 31.35 49.38
N HIS A 1015 20.83 32.13 49.92
CA HIS A 1015 20.31 32.12 51.30
C HIS A 1015 19.09 33.09 51.34
N SER A 1016 17.85 32.76 51.73
CA SER A 1016 17.26 32.05 52.88
C SER A 1016 16.96 32.93 54.10
N GLN A 1017 15.68 33.13 54.45
CA GLN A 1017 15.10 32.86 55.79
C GLN A 1017 13.57 33.11 55.88
N SER A 1018 12.98 32.68 57.00
CA SER A 1018 11.58 32.82 57.47
C SER A 1018 11.11 34.27 57.73
N GLY A 1019 9.81 34.59 57.92
CA GLY A 1019 8.57 33.81 57.95
C GLY A 1019 7.43 34.51 58.75
N ALA A 1020 6.27 33.84 58.92
CA ALA A 1020 5.02 34.27 59.62
C ALA A 1020 4.00 35.18 58.87
N GLY A 1021 2.71 35.02 59.19
CA GLY A 1021 1.52 35.75 58.64
C GLY A 1021 0.76 36.55 59.73
N PRO A 1022 -0.61 36.67 59.75
CA PRO A 1022 -1.65 35.92 59.01
C PRO A 1022 -2.89 36.77 58.52
N ALA A 1023 -4.06 36.12 58.36
CA ALA A 1023 -5.43 36.61 57.98
C ALA A 1023 -5.70 36.81 56.47
N GLY A 1024 -6.91 36.59 55.90
CA GLY A 1024 -8.22 36.17 56.46
C GLY A 1024 -9.13 35.46 55.40
N PRO A 1025 -10.37 35.01 55.72
CA PRO A 1025 -10.96 33.80 55.10
C PRO A 1025 -12.31 33.95 54.35
N LEU A 1026 -12.72 32.90 53.61
CA LEU A 1026 -14.12 32.39 53.52
C LEU A 1026 -14.19 30.94 52.93
N ALA A 1027 -15.40 30.34 52.88
CA ALA A 1027 -15.67 28.90 52.69
C ALA A 1027 -16.38 28.58 51.32
N ALA A 1028 -16.84 27.37 50.94
CA ALA A 1028 -17.20 26.15 51.69
C ALA A 1028 -17.36 24.87 50.80
N GLN A 1029 -17.73 23.74 51.46
CA GLN A 1029 -18.36 22.49 50.91
C GLN A 1029 -17.47 21.50 50.10
N LEU A 1030 -17.64 20.15 50.15
CA LEU A 1030 -18.64 19.25 50.79
C LEU A 1030 -18.08 17.84 51.19
N LEU A 1031 -18.56 17.28 52.32
CA LEU A 1031 -18.64 15.89 52.89
C LEU A 1031 -17.90 14.67 52.23
N ARG A 1032 -17.10 13.85 52.98
CA ARG A 1032 -17.38 12.57 53.76
C ARG A 1032 -17.70 11.30 52.90
N GLN A 1033 -17.41 10.04 53.27
CA GLN A 1033 -17.03 9.30 54.53
C GLN A 1033 -15.81 8.34 54.26
N ARG A 1034 -14.95 7.90 55.21
CA ARG A 1034 -15.02 6.69 56.10
C ARG A 1034 -15.76 5.47 55.51
N SER A 1035 -15.32 4.19 55.59
CA SER A 1035 -14.27 3.44 56.34
C SER A 1035 -14.04 2.06 55.63
N GLY A 1036 -13.10 1.15 55.94
CA GLY A 1036 -12.02 1.02 56.95
C GLY A 1036 -11.80 -0.47 57.36
N GLY A 1037 -10.56 -0.87 57.70
CA GLY A 1037 -10.15 -2.27 58.02
C GLY A 1037 -9.37 -2.94 56.86
N VAL A 1038 -8.14 -3.50 56.94
CA VAL A 1038 -7.23 -4.09 57.98
C VAL A 1038 -7.27 -5.63 58.03
N GLY A 1039 -6.08 -6.26 58.11
CA GLY A 1039 -5.79 -7.69 58.00
C GLY A 1039 -4.80 -7.93 56.84
N ASP A 1040 -3.48 -7.83 56.99
CA ASP A 1040 -2.51 -8.58 57.83
C ASP A 1040 -2.20 -10.01 57.33
N ALA A 1041 -0.95 -10.19 56.89
CA ALA A 1041 -0.06 -11.37 57.03
C ALA A 1041 -0.51 -12.75 56.47
N GLU A 1042 0.37 -13.74 56.22
CA GLU A 1042 1.82 -13.88 56.45
C GLU A 1042 2.43 -14.88 55.43
N GLN A 1043 3.77 -14.99 55.41
CA GLN A 1043 4.63 -16.00 54.76
C GLN A 1043 4.86 -15.88 53.24
#